data_AF-A0A3D2V2H6-F1
#
_entry.id   AF-A0A3D2V2H6-F1
#
_cell.length_a   1.000
_cell.length_b   1.000
_cell.length_c   1.000
_cell.angle_alpha   90.00
_cell.angle_beta   90.00
_cell.angle_gamma   90.00
#
_symmetry.space_group_name_H-M   'P 1'
#
loop_
_entity.id
_entity.type
_entity.pdbx_description
1 polymer ?
#
loop_
_entity_poly.entity_id
_entity_poly.type
_entity_poly.pdbx_seq_one_letter_code
_entity_poly.pdbx_strand_id
1 'polypeptide(L)'
;MRHFSIALSALIIALILPSFVMSADTEEKLDPAALEFFEKKIRPVLIESCYECHSVDSRPVQGNLLLDNRAGTMKGGDSGPAIVVGKPDESLLVMALKYEGFEMPPKGKLPDEVIKDFEHWIRTGAVDPRKGQALATKPMIDFEKAKDFWAFKKPQKHEVPQVESDWIKTDIDKFVFAQLQSNNMQPSVAADRVTLIRRAYFDLIGLPPTPEQIEAFVNDPDEQAFEKVVQELLSSEHYGERWGRRWLDVARYGEDQAHTFKARKYPRGYFYRDWVVNAFNDDMPYDDFIKHQIAGDLLETPDQHLRIASLGLFALGPVYYAENVEKLKAQADEWDDRIDTLTRGVLGLTVSCARCHDHKYDPITMQDYYGLAGIFASTKYEERPIVSSEIVASRSNAEQKVKDQDLAINSFLISESRELRPLLVDEISSYVQAGWHWLNRKRTEKDEKKLTKEVTDKFGLSVTLVKRWANLLTSRNARILKQRPFLQDLYIYIDSLPKDKDHSADAAISDKIKELASQLQLAVQDLLGQRETLFAHFGDNLAFVRDSDRAQVEPGIIPLGNLFDDSNAVALDTSLGSDKFKAIADANKLGIDRTAFGWGTTTNIAEGISFNFEHIGANDRKYGQITNDAWNNDGGGISTEGQAYAANGPRKEQGIGMHANALVTFDLAEIRRAGLLPEDQQFTFKVDRAGINDDAFGSNASGFVAVVISKPHKQKEVMDAILVGYVNGKKMEIDYSDFTYYFSGGIPDEMKANGEFVSYELTVPAEARYVTLITTGGYGPDDNSISSDHFVFSGARLEMKPLPEEAVADAGDEKPSDFTEADKVNATLLSLMFYDEGLLAIPPNEAESKLPEEPKVQLAELRKQREE
;
A
#
# COMPACT_ATOMS: atom_id res chain seq x y z
N MET A 1 -37.30 -32.39 -66.89
CA MET A 1 -38.19 -33.03 -65.90
C MET A 1 -38.46 -31.98 -64.83
N ARG A 2 -39.70 -31.47 -64.73
CA ARG A 2 -40.70 -31.78 -63.66
C ARG A 2 -40.27 -31.25 -62.27
N HIS A 3 -40.96 -30.35 -61.55
CA HIS A 3 -42.16 -29.49 -61.75
C HIS A 3 -42.00 -28.23 -60.84
N PHE A 4 -42.43 -26.99 -61.16
CA PHE A 4 -43.78 -26.39 -60.99
C PHE A 4 -44.47 -26.82 -59.66
N SER A 5 -44.81 -25.97 -58.67
CA SER A 5 -45.83 -24.89 -58.60
C SER A 5 -45.96 -24.42 -57.11
N ILE A 6 -46.58 -23.30 -56.65
CA ILE A 6 -47.22 -22.09 -57.23
C ILE A 6 -47.25 -20.92 -56.17
N ALA A 7 -47.80 -19.76 -56.57
CA ALA A 7 -48.02 -18.48 -55.88
C ALA A 7 -49.05 -18.47 -54.70
N LEU A 8 -49.27 -17.38 -53.92
CA LEU A 8 -50.05 -16.17 -54.32
C LEU A 8 -50.03 -14.99 -53.30
N SER A 9 -50.19 -13.75 -53.80
CA SER A 9 -50.69 -12.50 -53.17
C SER A 9 -49.89 -11.81 -52.03
N ALA A 10 -49.84 -10.47 -51.83
CA ALA A 10 -50.02 -9.21 -52.61
C ALA A 10 -50.69 -8.12 -51.74
N LEU A 11 -50.06 -6.94 -51.56
CA LEU A 11 -50.62 -5.57 -51.28
C LEU A 11 -49.47 -4.64 -50.78
N ILE A 12 -49.41 -3.30 -50.93
CA ILE A 12 -49.88 -2.33 -51.97
C ILE A 12 -49.30 -0.90 -51.66
N ILE A 13 -49.32 0.05 -52.63
CA ILE A 13 -48.92 1.50 -52.55
C ILE A 13 -47.40 1.81 -52.39
N ALA A 14 -46.84 2.94 -52.84
CA ALA A 14 -46.76 3.64 -54.15
C ALA A 14 -46.12 5.04 -53.98
N LEU A 15 -45.50 5.54 -55.07
CA LEU A 15 -44.95 6.88 -55.40
C LEU A 15 -45.19 8.09 -54.47
N ILE A 16 -44.23 9.05 -54.47
CA ILE A 16 -44.34 10.38 -55.13
C ILE A 16 -42.98 11.13 -55.17
N LEU A 17 -42.81 12.04 -56.14
CA LEU A 17 -41.59 12.75 -56.53
C LEU A 17 -41.13 13.87 -55.56
N PRO A 18 -39.85 14.30 -55.61
CA PRO A 18 -39.35 15.44 -54.83
C PRO A 18 -39.77 16.80 -55.42
N SER A 19 -40.19 17.71 -54.55
CA SER A 19 -40.47 19.12 -54.89
C SER A 19 -39.24 19.99 -54.62
N PHE A 20 -38.77 20.70 -55.64
CA PHE A 20 -37.82 21.80 -55.46
C PHE A 20 -38.52 22.99 -54.79
N VAL A 21 -38.05 23.40 -53.61
CA VAL A 21 -38.48 24.65 -52.96
C VAL A 21 -37.32 25.63 -53.03
N MET A 22 -37.50 26.75 -53.75
CA MET A 22 -36.63 27.91 -53.57
C MET A 22 -36.96 28.55 -52.22
N SER A 23 -36.06 28.44 -51.25
CA SER A 23 -36.14 29.25 -50.04
C SER A 23 -35.66 30.66 -50.38
N ALA A 24 -36.50 31.66 -50.16
CA ALA A 24 -36.09 33.05 -50.25
C ALA A 24 -35.24 33.43 -49.03
N ASP A 25 -34.23 34.27 -49.22
CA ASP A 25 -33.50 34.90 -48.11
C ASP A 25 -34.46 35.77 -47.30
N THR A 26 -34.94 35.24 -46.18
CA THR A 26 -35.51 36.04 -45.10
C THR A 26 -34.36 36.59 -44.27
N GLU A 27 -34.08 37.89 -44.39
CA GLU A 27 -33.27 38.59 -43.39
C GLU A 27 -33.95 38.46 -42.03
N GLU A 28 -33.42 37.57 -41.19
CA GLU A 28 -33.89 37.30 -39.86
C GLU A 28 -33.71 38.57 -39.02
N LYS A 29 -34.83 39.22 -38.65
CA LYS A 29 -34.79 40.39 -37.77
C LYS A 29 -34.32 39.95 -36.39
N LEU A 30 -33.02 40.15 -36.14
CA LEU A 30 -32.38 39.94 -34.85
C LEU A 30 -33.18 40.66 -33.75
N ASP A 31 -33.43 39.96 -32.64
CA ASP A 31 -34.17 40.49 -31.50
C ASP A 31 -33.48 41.77 -30.96
N PRO A 32 -34.20 42.91 -30.89
CA PRO A 32 -33.66 44.15 -30.33
C PRO A 32 -33.10 44.01 -28.92
N ALA A 33 -33.69 43.15 -28.07
CA ALA A 33 -33.20 42.95 -26.71
C ALA A 33 -31.88 42.17 -26.68
N ALA A 34 -31.77 41.09 -27.46
CA ALA A 34 -30.52 40.35 -27.61
C ALA A 34 -29.40 41.18 -28.27
N LEU A 35 -29.73 42.04 -29.22
CA LEU A 35 -28.80 43.03 -29.79
C LEU A 35 -28.30 44.02 -28.75
N GLU A 36 -29.20 44.61 -27.96
CA GLU A 36 -28.83 45.54 -26.88
C GLU A 36 -27.95 44.86 -25.82
N PHE A 37 -28.24 43.60 -25.48
CA PHE A 37 -27.40 42.80 -24.58
C PHE A 37 -25.99 42.61 -25.14
N PHE A 38 -25.88 42.20 -26.42
CA PHE A 38 -24.58 42.02 -27.06
C PHE A 38 -23.75 43.32 -27.08
N GLU A 39 -24.35 44.43 -27.47
CA GLU A 39 -23.68 45.74 -27.56
C GLU A 39 -23.25 46.28 -26.19
N LYS A 40 -24.02 46.02 -25.12
CA LYS A 40 -23.73 46.52 -23.77
C LYS A 40 -22.85 45.60 -22.91
N LYS A 41 -22.95 44.28 -23.06
CA LYS A 41 -22.28 43.31 -22.18
C LYS A 41 -21.13 42.56 -22.85
N ILE A 42 -21.27 42.20 -24.13
CA ILE A 42 -20.33 41.28 -24.80
C ILE A 42 -19.29 42.03 -25.63
N ARG A 43 -19.72 42.91 -26.53
CA ARG A 43 -18.81 43.66 -27.43
C ARG A 43 -17.72 44.43 -26.67
N PRO A 44 -17.99 45.17 -25.58
CA PRO A 44 -16.96 45.94 -24.88
C PRO A 44 -15.83 45.06 -24.36
N VAL A 45 -16.17 43.90 -23.79
CA VAL A 45 -15.21 42.92 -23.26
C VAL A 45 -14.39 42.28 -24.37
N LEU A 46 -15.02 41.93 -25.49
CA LEU A 46 -14.29 41.40 -26.66
C LEU A 46 -13.27 42.42 -27.20
N ILE A 47 -13.63 43.70 -27.26
CA ILE A 47 -12.72 44.77 -27.67
C ILE A 47 -11.56 44.92 -26.67
N GLU A 48 -11.85 44.99 -25.37
CA GLU A 48 -10.85 45.28 -24.34
C GLU A 48 -9.91 44.11 -24.04
N SER A 49 -10.44 42.87 -24.06
CA SER A 49 -9.72 41.68 -23.60
C SER A 49 -9.31 40.69 -24.69
N CYS A 50 -9.93 40.72 -25.88
CA CYS A 50 -9.75 39.67 -26.89
C CYS A 50 -9.17 40.18 -28.23
N TYR A 51 -9.50 41.40 -28.66
CA TYR A 51 -9.14 41.90 -30.00
C TYR A 51 -7.64 42.13 -30.20
N GLU A 52 -6.84 42.27 -29.14
CA GLU A 52 -5.37 42.37 -29.24
C GLU A 52 -4.77 41.13 -29.94
N CYS A 53 -5.34 39.94 -29.71
CA CYS A 53 -4.87 38.66 -30.25
C CYS A 53 -5.81 38.01 -31.28
N HIS A 54 -7.10 38.33 -31.25
CA HIS A 54 -8.17 37.65 -32.01
C HIS A 54 -9.01 38.59 -32.88
N SER A 55 -8.39 39.60 -33.51
CA SER A 55 -9.03 40.46 -34.52
C SER A 55 -8.34 40.36 -35.89
N VAL A 56 -8.98 40.85 -36.95
CA VAL A 56 -8.41 40.91 -38.30
C VAL A 56 -7.15 41.78 -38.38
N ASP A 57 -7.00 42.72 -37.44
CA ASP A 57 -5.85 43.62 -37.33
C ASP A 57 -4.72 43.04 -36.45
N SER A 58 -4.97 41.94 -35.72
CA SER A 58 -3.95 41.24 -34.91
C SER A 58 -2.84 40.65 -35.79
N ARG A 59 -1.58 40.84 -35.40
CA ARG A 59 -0.40 40.30 -36.11
C ARG A 59 0.62 39.71 -35.15
N PRO A 60 0.73 38.36 -35.04
CA PRO A 60 -0.12 37.33 -35.66
C PRO A 60 -1.50 37.22 -35.01
N VAL A 61 -2.49 36.70 -35.76
CA VAL A 61 -3.77 36.24 -35.20
C VAL A 61 -3.54 34.92 -34.45
N GLN A 62 -3.88 34.87 -33.17
CA GLN A 62 -3.61 33.70 -32.32
C GLN A 62 -4.65 32.58 -32.58
N GLY A 63 -4.17 31.34 -32.70
CA GLY A 63 -5.00 30.14 -32.93
C GLY A 63 -5.87 30.16 -34.19
N ASN A 64 -5.56 31.04 -35.16
CA ASN A 64 -6.40 31.37 -36.33
C ASN A 64 -7.87 31.72 -35.96
N LEU A 65 -8.11 32.20 -34.74
CA LEU A 65 -9.42 32.55 -34.22
C LEU A 65 -9.68 34.05 -34.36
N LEU A 66 -10.82 34.40 -34.96
CA LEU A 66 -11.34 35.77 -35.01
C LEU A 66 -12.57 35.89 -34.11
N LEU A 67 -12.50 36.75 -33.10
CA LEU A 67 -13.59 37.07 -32.19
C LEU A 67 -14.22 38.43 -32.49
N ASP A 68 -13.82 39.12 -33.55
CA ASP A 68 -14.24 40.47 -33.92
C ASP A 68 -15.41 40.55 -34.91
N ASN A 69 -15.80 39.42 -35.48
CA ASN A 69 -16.93 39.28 -36.39
C ASN A 69 -17.68 37.97 -36.16
N ARG A 70 -18.98 37.94 -36.51
CA ARG A 70 -19.84 36.78 -36.26
C ARG A 70 -19.33 35.51 -36.95
N ALA A 71 -18.91 35.62 -38.22
CA ALA A 71 -18.49 34.46 -38.99
C ALA A 71 -17.25 33.80 -38.38
N GLY A 72 -16.25 34.58 -37.97
CA GLY A 72 -15.07 34.10 -37.24
C GLY A 72 -15.44 33.45 -35.91
N THR A 73 -16.24 34.16 -35.09
CA THR A 73 -16.61 33.73 -33.74
C THR A 73 -17.38 32.40 -33.77
N MET A 74 -18.29 32.25 -34.74
CA MET A 74 -19.10 31.03 -34.92
C MET A 74 -18.29 29.86 -35.50
N LYS A 75 -17.34 30.13 -36.40
CA LYS A 75 -16.51 29.08 -37.03
C LYS A 75 -15.45 28.55 -36.07
N GLY A 76 -14.90 29.40 -35.21
CA GLY A 76 -13.80 29.07 -34.32
C GLY A 76 -12.43 29.09 -35.01
N GLY A 77 -11.45 28.48 -34.34
CA GLY A 77 -10.03 28.47 -34.74
C GLY A 77 -9.47 27.06 -34.90
N ASP A 78 -8.16 26.90 -34.74
CA ASP A 78 -7.45 25.62 -34.91
C ASP A 78 -7.95 24.52 -33.96
N SER A 79 -8.48 24.89 -32.78
CA SER A 79 -9.05 23.97 -31.79
C SER A 79 -10.52 23.61 -32.01
N GLY A 80 -11.16 24.11 -33.09
CA GLY A 80 -12.58 23.89 -33.39
C GLY A 80 -13.49 25.09 -33.06
N PRO A 81 -14.82 24.90 -33.05
CA PRO A 81 -15.80 25.97 -32.88
C PRO A 81 -15.67 26.70 -31.53
N ALA A 82 -15.55 28.02 -31.55
CA ALA A 82 -15.46 28.80 -30.32
C ALA A 82 -16.82 28.92 -29.59
N ILE A 83 -17.93 28.86 -30.34
CA ILE A 83 -19.29 28.91 -29.79
C ILE A 83 -20.15 27.78 -30.39
N VAL A 84 -20.80 27.03 -29.51
CA VAL A 84 -21.91 26.11 -29.82
C VAL A 84 -23.21 26.77 -29.34
N VAL A 85 -24.03 27.23 -30.29
CA VAL A 85 -25.23 28.04 -29.99
C VAL A 85 -26.20 27.30 -29.06
N GLY A 86 -26.68 28.00 -28.03
CA GLY A 86 -27.56 27.44 -27.00
C GLY A 86 -26.83 26.64 -25.90
N LYS A 87 -25.55 26.30 -26.12
CA LYS A 87 -24.78 25.40 -25.25
C LYS A 87 -23.47 26.04 -24.76
N PRO A 88 -23.52 26.86 -23.70
CA PRO A 88 -22.32 27.49 -23.16
C PRO A 88 -21.28 26.48 -22.67
N ASP A 89 -21.72 25.35 -22.09
CA ASP A 89 -20.81 24.34 -21.52
C ASP A 89 -20.13 23.46 -22.60
N GLU A 90 -20.61 23.48 -23.85
CA GLU A 90 -19.94 22.88 -25.02
C GLU A 90 -19.14 23.92 -25.83
N SER A 91 -19.07 25.17 -25.38
CA SER A 91 -18.43 26.28 -26.12
C SER A 91 -17.02 26.56 -25.61
N LEU A 92 -16.00 26.34 -26.45
CA LEU A 92 -14.59 26.56 -26.11
C LEU A 92 -14.29 27.98 -25.61
N LEU A 93 -15.03 29.00 -26.07
CA LEU A 93 -14.90 30.37 -25.57
C LEU A 93 -15.24 30.47 -24.07
N VAL A 94 -16.29 29.79 -23.60
CA VAL A 94 -16.69 29.81 -22.18
C VAL A 94 -15.68 29.05 -21.33
N MET A 95 -15.25 27.87 -21.78
CA MET A 95 -14.20 27.09 -21.11
C MET A 95 -12.91 27.91 -20.96
N ALA A 96 -12.50 28.60 -22.03
CA ALA A 96 -11.31 29.45 -22.03
C ALA A 96 -11.42 30.64 -21.06
N LEU A 97 -12.61 31.26 -20.95
CA LEU A 97 -12.89 32.32 -19.97
C LEU A 97 -12.96 31.81 -18.52
N LYS A 98 -13.40 30.55 -18.31
CA LYS A 98 -13.43 29.89 -17.01
C LYS A 98 -12.05 29.42 -16.53
N TYR A 99 -11.05 29.37 -17.42
CA TYR A 99 -9.75 28.70 -17.23
C TYR A 99 -9.89 27.18 -17.10
N GLU A 100 -10.88 26.61 -17.79
CA GLU A 100 -11.15 25.17 -17.88
C GLU A 100 -10.45 24.61 -19.14
N GLY A 101 -9.11 24.56 -19.09
CA GLY A 101 -8.25 24.13 -20.21
C GLY A 101 -7.37 25.26 -20.73
N PHE A 102 -7.88 26.08 -21.65
CA PHE A 102 -7.18 27.30 -22.08
C PHE A 102 -7.39 28.43 -21.05
N GLU A 103 -6.37 29.24 -20.79
CA GLU A 103 -6.46 30.37 -19.86
C GLU A 103 -6.49 31.70 -20.63
N MET A 104 -7.69 32.23 -20.90
CA MET A 104 -7.88 33.48 -21.66
C MET A 104 -8.84 34.44 -20.93
N PRO A 105 -8.57 35.76 -20.90
CA PRO A 105 -7.41 36.44 -21.47
C PRO A 105 -6.14 36.28 -20.60
N PRO A 106 -4.93 36.26 -21.20
CA PRO A 106 -3.69 35.91 -20.49
C PRO A 106 -3.22 36.96 -19.48
N LYS A 107 -3.85 38.16 -19.46
CA LYS A 107 -3.57 39.24 -18.50
C LYS A 107 -4.33 39.07 -17.18
N GLY A 108 -5.20 38.05 -17.07
CA GLY A 108 -5.93 37.69 -15.85
C GLY A 108 -7.38 37.29 -16.14
N LYS A 109 -7.91 36.34 -15.36
CA LYS A 109 -9.27 35.82 -15.54
C LYS A 109 -10.32 36.94 -15.40
N LEU A 110 -11.32 36.94 -16.27
CA LEU A 110 -12.43 37.90 -16.20
C LEU A 110 -13.29 37.69 -14.94
N PRO A 111 -13.94 38.74 -14.41
CA PRO A 111 -14.87 38.59 -13.29
C PRO A 111 -16.01 37.62 -13.62
N ASP A 112 -16.43 36.79 -12.66
CA ASP A 112 -17.44 35.74 -12.89
C ASP A 112 -18.77 36.27 -13.44
N GLU A 113 -19.18 37.49 -13.09
CA GLU A 113 -20.38 38.14 -13.66
C GLU A 113 -20.25 38.42 -15.16
N VAL A 114 -19.04 38.71 -15.65
CA VAL A 114 -18.77 38.83 -17.09
C VAL A 114 -18.84 37.46 -17.76
N ILE A 115 -18.28 36.42 -17.13
CA ILE A 115 -18.37 35.05 -17.66
C ILE A 115 -19.83 34.60 -17.76
N LYS A 116 -20.67 34.91 -16.75
CA LYS A 116 -22.12 34.66 -16.79
C LYS A 116 -22.83 35.43 -17.91
N ASP A 117 -22.44 36.67 -18.21
CA ASP A 117 -22.98 37.40 -19.37
C ASP A 117 -22.67 36.66 -20.69
N PHE A 118 -21.45 36.13 -20.86
CA PHE A 118 -21.07 35.31 -22.02
C PHE A 118 -21.84 33.99 -22.09
N GLU A 119 -22.00 33.28 -20.97
CA GLU A 119 -22.85 32.08 -20.92
C GLU A 119 -24.29 32.39 -21.32
N HIS A 120 -24.86 33.48 -20.79
CA HIS A 120 -26.23 33.90 -21.09
C HIS A 120 -26.41 34.25 -22.56
N TRP A 121 -25.47 34.99 -23.14
CA TRP A 121 -25.46 35.34 -24.56
C TRP A 121 -25.42 34.09 -25.46
N ILE A 122 -24.58 33.11 -25.15
CA ILE A 122 -24.49 31.86 -25.93
C ILE A 122 -25.78 31.04 -25.77
N ARG A 123 -26.27 30.91 -24.52
CA ARG A 123 -27.51 30.19 -24.17
C ARG A 123 -28.76 30.81 -24.84
N THR A 124 -28.76 32.12 -25.10
CA THR A 124 -29.87 32.85 -25.76
C THR A 124 -29.70 33.03 -27.27
N GLY A 125 -28.74 32.36 -27.91
CA GLY A 125 -28.64 32.28 -29.37
C GLY A 125 -27.39 32.92 -29.98
N ALA A 126 -26.46 33.44 -29.17
CA ALA A 126 -25.23 34.09 -29.61
C ALA A 126 -25.45 35.20 -30.66
N VAL A 127 -26.46 36.05 -30.44
CA VAL A 127 -26.84 37.15 -31.35
C VAL A 127 -25.67 38.13 -31.49
N ASP A 128 -25.22 38.34 -32.73
CA ASP A 128 -24.06 39.16 -33.06
C ASP A 128 -24.31 39.93 -34.38
N PRO A 129 -24.38 41.27 -34.36
CA PRO A 129 -24.60 42.09 -35.55
C PRO A 129 -23.32 42.31 -36.40
N ARG A 130 -22.15 41.82 -35.97
CA ARG A 130 -20.85 42.12 -36.62
C ARG A 130 -20.67 41.34 -37.91
N LYS A 131 -20.65 42.07 -39.03
CA LYS A 131 -20.37 41.52 -40.37
C LYS A 131 -18.86 41.37 -40.60
N GLY A 132 -18.47 40.28 -41.27
CA GLY A 132 -17.09 39.95 -41.60
C GLY A 132 -17.01 38.56 -42.22
N GLN A 133 -15.81 38.13 -42.60
CA GLN A 133 -15.53 36.76 -43.03
C GLN A 133 -14.68 36.07 -41.96
N ALA A 134 -14.94 34.79 -41.71
CA ALA A 134 -14.03 33.96 -40.95
C ALA A 134 -12.71 33.79 -41.71
N LEU A 135 -11.61 33.52 -41.00
CA LEU A 135 -10.37 33.12 -41.67
C LEU A 135 -10.61 31.86 -42.52
N ALA A 136 -9.95 31.83 -43.67
CA ALA A 136 -9.69 30.59 -44.36
C ALA A 136 -8.84 29.72 -43.42
N THR A 137 -9.51 28.77 -42.76
CA THR A 137 -8.85 27.73 -41.96
C THR A 137 -7.82 27.08 -42.87
N LYS A 138 -6.55 27.08 -42.45
CA LYS A 138 -5.62 26.11 -43.03
C LYS A 138 -6.28 24.75 -42.86
N PRO A 139 -6.36 23.92 -43.91
CA PRO A 139 -6.92 22.60 -43.73
C PRO A 139 -6.12 21.90 -42.63
N MET A 140 -6.84 21.38 -41.64
CA MET A 140 -6.39 20.25 -40.85
C MET A 140 -5.82 19.21 -41.82
N ILE A 141 -4.74 18.52 -41.43
CA ILE A 141 -4.03 17.63 -42.35
C ILE A 141 -5.01 16.70 -43.07
N ASP A 142 -4.88 16.61 -44.39
CA ASP A 142 -5.61 15.62 -45.17
C ASP A 142 -4.97 14.26 -44.89
N PHE A 143 -5.52 13.52 -43.92
CA PHE A 143 -5.00 12.24 -43.45
C PHE A 143 -4.84 11.22 -44.58
N GLU A 144 -5.76 11.19 -45.54
CA GLU A 144 -5.69 10.27 -46.68
C GLU A 144 -4.52 10.64 -47.60
N LYS A 145 -4.35 11.94 -47.89
CA LYS A 145 -3.19 12.43 -48.64
C LYS A 145 -1.87 12.36 -47.87
N ALA A 146 -1.89 12.37 -46.55
CA ALA A 146 -0.69 12.22 -45.71
C ALA A 146 -0.19 10.77 -45.69
N LYS A 147 -1.11 9.78 -45.66
CA LYS A 147 -0.81 8.35 -45.86
C LYS A 147 -0.19 8.06 -47.24
N ASP A 148 -0.36 8.96 -48.20
CA ASP A 148 0.27 8.86 -49.52
C ASP A 148 1.79 9.16 -49.51
N PHE A 149 2.34 9.71 -48.42
CA PHE A 149 3.78 9.95 -48.27
C PHE A 149 4.59 8.64 -48.18
N TRP A 150 5.80 8.63 -48.74
CA TRP A 150 6.56 7.40 -48.98
C TRP A 150 6.86 6.59 -47.71
N ALA A 151 7.07 7.24 -46.57
CA ALA A 151 7.38 6.58 -45.30
C ALA A 151 6.19 5.78 -44.71
N PHE A 152 4.95 6.14 -45.07
CA PHE A 152 3.74 5.41 -44.66
C PHE A 152 3.31 4.33 -45.66
N LYS A 153 4.05 4.19 -46.78
CA LYS A 153 3.81 3.16 -47.80
C LYS A 153 4.73 1.98 -47.59
N LYS A 154 4.16 0.77 -47.66
CA LYS A 154 4.94 -0.47 -47.64
C LYS A 154 5.96 -0.45 -48.79
N PRO A 155 7.27 -0.66 -48.53
CA PRO A 155 8.28 -0.74 -49.57
C PRO A 155 7.92 -1.80 -50.63
N GLN A 156 8.11 -1.45 -51.90
CA GLN A 156 7.88 -2.35 -53.03
C GLN A 156 9.21 -2.62 -53.75
N LYS A 157 9.33 -3.81 -54.34
CA LYS A 157 10.52 -4.17 -55.13
C LYS A 157 10.45 -3.45 -56.48
N HIS A 158 11.42 -2.58 -56.76
CA HIS A 158 11.58 -1.94 -58.04
C HIS A 158 12.48 -2.76 -58.98
N GLU A 159 12.27 -2.63 -60.28
CA GLU A 159 13.19 -3.15 -61.29
C GLU A 159 14.49 -2.35 -61.29
N VAL A 160 15.62 -3.03 -61.48
CA VAL A 160 16.95 -2.42 -61.47
C VAL A 160 17.17 -1.63 -62.76
N PRO A 161 17.57 -0.34 -62.71
CA PRO A 161 17.81 0.45 -63.91
C PRO A 161 18.87 -0.15 -64.83
N GLN A 162 18.58 -0.13 -66.12
CA GLN A 162 19.49 -0.62 -67.17
C GLN A 162 20.44 0.50 -67.59
N VAL A 163 21.44 0.76 -66.74
CA VAL A 163 22.49 1.78 -66.95
C VAL A 163 23.87 1.15 -66.80
N GLU A 164 24.83 1.63 -67.59
CA GLU A 164 26.20 1.09 -67.66
C GLU A 164 27.24 2.18 -67.35
N SER A 165 28.24 1.85 -66.53
CA SER A 165 29.38 2.69 -66.16
C SER A 165 30.40 1.85 -65.38
N ASP A 166 31.70 2.07 -65.59
CA ASP A 166 32.77 1.39 -64.83
C ASP A 166 32.72 1.69 -63.32
N TRP A 167 32.02 2.77 -62.92
CA TRP A 167 31.80 3.15 -61.52
C TRP A 167 30.85 2.20 -60.79
N ILE A 168 29.90 1.57 -61.49
CA ILE A 168 28.87 0.70 -60.92
C ILE A 168 29.51 -0.62 -60.44
N LYS A 169 29.36 -0.96 -59.16
CA LYS A 169 29.84 -2.24 -58.58
C LYS A 169 28.70 -3.15 -58.13
N THR A 170 27.58 -2.57 -57.73
CA THR A 170 26.39 -3.24 -57.18
C THR A 170 25.12 -2.79 -57.91
N ASP A 171 24.01 -3.50 -57.70
CA ASP A 171 22.70 -3.05 -58.22
C ASP A 171 22.21 -1.75 -57.56
N ILE A 172 22.66 -1.43 -56.35
CA ILE A 172 22.36 -0.13 -55.69
C ILE A 172 22.99 1.02 -56.48
N ASP A 173 24.22 0.85 -56.96
CA ASP A 173 24.93 1.86 -57.74
C ASP A 173 24.20 2.17 -59.07
N LYS A 174 23.46 1.22 -59.65
CA LYS A 174 22.63 1.47 -60.84
C LYS A 174 21.48 2.44 -60.55
N PHE A 175 20.84 2.33 -59.38
CA PHE A 175 19.80 3.29 -58.95
C PHE A 175 20.41 4.68 -58.71
N VAL A 176 21.55 4.75 -58.01
CA VAL A 176 22.25 6.02 -57.74
C VAL A 176 22.73 6.66 -59.04
N PHE A 177 23.38 5.90 -59.93
CA PHE A 177 23.91 6.39 -61.19
C PHE A 177 22.79 6.86 -62.14
N ALA A 178 21.69 6.10 -62.26
CA ALA A 178 20.54 6.52 -63.05
C ALA A 178 19.96 7.87 -62.57
N GLN A 179 19.91 8.09 -61.25
CA GLN A 179 19.45 9.35 -60.67
C GLN A 179 20.46 10.48 -60.83
N LEU A 180 21.77 10.22 -60.70
CA LEU A 180 22.80 11.22 -61.00
C LEU A 180 22.71 11.65 -62.48
N GLN A 181 22.62 10.69 -63.39
CA GLN A 181 22.55 10.91 -64.83
C GLN A 181 21.29 11.69 -65.23
N SER A 182 20.12 11.38 -64.65
CA SER A 182 18.87 12.12 -64.90
C SER A 182 18.92 13.58 -64.41
N ASN A 183 19.78 13.88 -63.44
CA ASN A 183 20.01 15.22 -62.92
C ASN A 183 21.26 15.90 -63.53
N ASN A 184 21.88 15.31 -64.57
CA ASN A 184 23.12 15.77 -65.20
C ASN A 184 24.32 15.89 -64.24
N MET A 185 24.34 15.09 -63.18
CA MET A 185 25.43 14.98 -62.22
C MET A 185 26.35 13.80 -62.56
N GLN A 186 27.58 13.83 -62.02
CA GLN A 186 28.57 12.75 -62.14
C GLN A 186 28.95 12.23 -60.75
N PRO A 187 29.33 10.96 -60.61
CA PRO A 187 29.85 10.44 -59.34
C PRO A 187 31.09 11.21 -58.86
N SER A 188 31.25 11.34 -57.55
CA SER A 188 32.46 11.86 -56.93
C SER A 188 33.63 10.88 -57.08
N VAL A 189 34.85 11.42 -57.16
CA VAL A 189 36.08 10.61 -57.15
C VAL A 189 36.23 9.89 -55.81
N ALA A 190 36.77 8.66 -55.86
CA ALA A 190 37.09 7.89 -54.66
C ALA A 190 38.13 8.62 -53.79
N ALA A 191 38.02 8.45 -52.47
CA ALA A 191 39.05 8.91 -51.54
C ALA A 191 40.34 8.09 -51.70
N ASP A 192 41.49 8.69 -51.37
CA ASP A 192 42.76 7.95 -51.30
C ASP A 192 42.74 6.90 -50.18
N ARG A 193 43.61 5.88 -50.27
CA ARG A 193 43.63 4.76 -49.32
C ARG A 193 43.86 5.22 -47.87
N VAL A 194 44.69 6.24 -47.62
CA VAL A 194 44.98 6.73 -46.26
C VAL A 194 43.74 7.42 -45.66
N THR A 195 43.05 8.25 -46.45
CA THR A 195 41.77 8.85 -46.04
C THR A 195 40.70 7.78 -45.81
N LEU A 196 40.64 6.76 -46.67
CA LEU A 196 39.61 5.72 -46.63
C LEU A 196 39.69 4.85 -45.37
N ILE A 197 40.88 4.31 -45.03
CA ILE A 197 41.04 3.52 -43.79
C ILE A 197 40.79 4.36 -42.54
N ARG A 198 41.25 5.61 -42.51
CA ARG A 198 41.03 6.51 -41.37
C ARG A 198 39.54 6.75 -41.13
N ARG A 199 38.74 6.93 -42.18
CA ARG A 199 37.28 7.06 -42.07
C ARG A 199 36.65 5.79 -41.51
N ALA A 200 36.92 4.63 -42.12
CA ALA A 200 36.35 3.35 -41.67
C ALA A 200 36.60 3.08 -40.17
N TYR A 201 37.83 3.30 -39.71
CA TYR A 201 38.20 3.16 -38.30
C TYR A 201 37.44 4.14 -37.37
N PHE A 202 37.41 5.44 -37.69
CA PHE A 202 36.68 6.42 -36.87
C PHE A 202 35.16 6.26 -36.92
N ASP A 203 34.61 5.78 -38.03
CA ASP A 203 33.17 5.60 -38.21
C ASP A 203 32.70 4.34 -37.48
N LEU A 204 33.34 3.18 -37.72
CA LEU A 204 32.94 1.87 -37.21
C LEU A 204 33.30 1.63 -35.74
N ILE A 205 34.54 1.96 -35.31
CA ILE A 205 35.00 1.70 -33.92
C ILE A 205 35.36 2.97 -33.14
N GLY A 206 35.41 4.14 -33.79
CA GLY A 206 35.68 5.42 -33.12
C GLY A 206 37.15 5.71 -32.77
N LEU A 207 38.05 4.76 -33.01
CA LEU A 207 39.49 4.86 -32.76
C LEU A 207 40.24 5.09 -34.09
N PRO A 208 41.44 5.71 -34.09
CA PRO A 208 42.29 5.79 -35.28
C PRO A 208 42.97 4.44 -35.58
N PRO A 209 43.30 4.14 -36.87
CA PRO A 209 44.16 3.01 -37.21
C PRO A 209 45.61 3.27 -36.77
N THR A 210 46.34 2.20 -36.45
CA THR A 210 47.79 2.28 -36.18
C THR A 210 48.58 2.57 -37.47
N PRO A 211 49.82 3.10 -37.38
CA PRO A 211 50.70 3.26 -38.53
C PRO A 211 50.87 1.97 -39.34
N GLU A 212 51.00 0.84 -38.65
CA GLU A 212 51.19 -0.49 -39.24
C GLU A 212 49.94 -0.97 -39.99
N GLN A 213 48.74 -0.72 -39.44
CA GLN A 213 47.46 -1.00 -40.13
C GLN A 213 47.27 -0.12 -41.36
N ILE A 214 47.67 1.17 -41.30
CA ILE A 214 47.67 2.05 -42.47
C ILE A 214 48.64 1.52 -43.54
N GLU A 215 49.88 1.18 -43.16
CA GLU A 215 50.88 0.69 -44.12
C GLU A 215 50.46 -0.64 -44.77
N ALA A 216 49.94 -1.58 -43.97
CA ALA A 216 49.39 -2.84 -44.47
C ALA A 216 48.28 -2.61 -45.50
N PHE A 217 47.26 -1.79 -45.16
CA PHE A 217 46.17 -1.53 -46.09
C PHE A 217 46.59 -0.70 -47.31
N VAL A 218 47.49 0.28 -47.18
CA VAL A 218 47.92 1.12 -48.31
C VAL A 218 48.72 0.30 -49.33
N ASN A 219 49.51 -0.67 -48.86
CA ASN A 219 50.36 -1.50 -49.71
C ASN A 219 49.73 -2.83 -50.17
N ASP A 220 48.56 -3.23 -49.65
CA ASP A 220 47.86 -4.44 -50.09
C ASP A 220 47.36 -4.30 -51.55
N PRO A 221 47.88 -5.10 -52.51
CA PRO A 221 47.48 -5.03 -53.91
C PRO A 221 46.10 -5.66 -54.19
N ASP A 222 45.48 -6.33 -53.22
CA ASP A 222 44.17 -6.95 -53.38
C ASP A 222 43.06 -5.90 -53.59
N GLU A 223 42.19 -6.14 -54.58
CA GLU A 223 41.03 -5.29 -54.87
C GLU A 223 39.99 -5.34 -53.71
N GLN A 224 39.97 -6.42 -52.93
CA GLN A 224 39.12 -6.61 -51.75
C GLN A 224 39.78 -6.16 -50.44
N ALA A 225 40.97 -5.56 -50.47
CA ALA A 225 41.69 -5.14 -49.26
C ALA A 225 40.85 -4.26 -48.31
N PHE A 226 39.98 -3.40 -48.85
CA PHE A 226 39.15 -2.52 -48.04
C PHE A 226 37.97 -3.27 -47.39
N GLU A 227 37.38 -4.23 -48.09
CA GLU A 227 36.31 -5.08 -47.57
C GLU A 227 36.79 -5.93 -46.39
N LYS A 228 38.03 -6.46 -46.47
CA LYS A 228 38.69 -7.16 -45.35
C LYS A 228 38.84 -6.27 -44.11
N VAL A 229 39.29 -5.03 -44.29
CA VAL A 229 39.42 -4.05 -43.20
C VAL A 229 38.05 -3.73 -42.59
N VAL A 230 37.01 -3.55 -43.40
CA VAL A 230 35.65 -3.33 -42.91
C VAL A 230 35.14 -4.55 -42.12
N GLN A 231 35.34 -5.77 -42.61
CA GLN A 231 34.94 -6.99 -41.92
C GLN A 231 35.68 -7.18 -40.57
N GLU A 232 36.98 -6.87 -40.52
CA GLU A 232 37.77 -6.88 -39.27
C GLU A 232 37.20 -5.89 -38.25
N LEU A 233 36.88 -4.66 -38.69
CA LEU A 233 36.31 -3.61 -37.84
C LEU A 233 34.90 -3.93 -37.35
N LEU A 234 34.05 -4.53 -38.19
CA LEU A 234 32.72 -5.00 -37.80
C LEU A 234 32.76 -6.17 -36.82
N SER A 235 33.84 -6.97 -36.85
CA SER A 235 34.04 -8.12 -35.95
C SER A 235 34.76 -7.74 -34.64
N SER A 236 35.05 -6.45 -34.43
CA SER A 236 35.75 -5.94 -33.24
C SER A 236 34.76 -5.60 -32.12
N GLU A 237 35.08 -5.96 -30.87
CA GLU A 237 34.26 -5.64 -29.69
C GLU A 237 33.95 -4.13 -29.55
N HIS A 238 34.86 -3.27 -30.04
CA HIS A 238 34.71 -1.81 -30.06
C HIS A 238 33.61 -1.31 -31.01
N TYR A 239 33.12 -2.14 -31.94
CA TYR A 239 32.00 -1.80 -32.81
C TYR A 239 30.72 -1.58 -31.99
N GLY A 240 30.40 -2.53 -31.12
CA GLY A 240 29.27 -2.46 -30.20
C GLY A 240 29.41 -1.34 -29.17
N GLU A 241 30.62 -1.04 -28.69
CA GLU A 241 30.86 0.13 -27.84
C GLU A 241 30.57 1.45 -28.59
N ARG A 242 31.04 1.56 -29.83
CA ARG A 242 30.90 2.75 -30.69
C ARG A 242 29.44 3.03 -31.06
N TRP A 243 28.71 2.00 -31.50
CA TRP A 243 27.31 2.10 -31.92
C TRP A 243 26.35 2.05 -30.74
N GLY A 244 26.63 1.23 -29.73
CA GLY A 244 25.89 1.21 -28.48
C GLY A 244 25.84 2.58 -27.80
N ARG A 245 26.96 3.34 -27.80
CA ARG A 245 26.97 4.73 -27.30
C ARG A 245 25.99 5.64 -28.06
N ARG A 246 25.78 5.45 -29.38
CA ARG A 246 24.78 6.22 -30.15
C ARG A 246 23.36 5.84 -29.76
N TRP A 247 23.10 4.56 -29.52
CA TRP A 247 21.80 4.11 -29.04
C TRP A 247 21.50 4.59 -27.61
N LEU A 248 22.50 4.58 -26.73
CA LEU A 248 22.36 5.05 -25.35
C LEU A 248 22.09 6.55 -25.27
N ASP A 249 22.57 7.35 -26.23
CA ASP A 249 22.15 8.75 -26.40
C ASP A 249 20.62 8.84 -26.68
N VAL A 250 20.06 7.95 -27.53
CA VAL A 250 18.62 7.90 -27.87
C VAL A 250 17.78 7.35 -26.72
N ALA A 251 18.26 6.33 -26.01
CA ALA A 251 17.63 5.78 -24.81
C ALA A 251 17.71 6.74 -23.60
N ARG A 252 18.50 7.81 -23.70
CA ARG A 252 18.74 8.84 -22.66
C ARG A 252 19.31 8.20 -21.39
N TYR A 253 20.23 7.26 -21.60
CA TYR A 253 20.86 6.45 -20.56
C TYR A 253 21.61 7.30 -19.53
N GLY A 254 21.38 7.01 -18.25
CA GLY A 254 22.16 7.52 -17.13
C GLY A 254 22.23 6.51 -15.98
N GLU A 255 23.39 6.42 -15.32
CA GLU A 255 23.56 5.65 -14.08
C GLU A 255 23.08 6.41 -12.83
N ASP A 256 22.76 7.69 -13.00
CA ASP A 256 21.97 8.47 -12.06
C ASP A 256 21.04 9.45 -12.80
N GLN A 257 20.11 10.03 -12.05
CA GLN A 257 19.34 11.20 -12.46
C GLN A 257 19.63 12.33 -11.48
N ALA A 258 20.20 13.41 -12.00
CA ALA A 258 20.45 14.62 -11.23
C ALA A 258 19.12 15.29 -10.87
N HIS A 259 18.79 15.32 -9.58
CA HIS A 259 17.62 16.00 -9.06
C HIS A 259 18.01 17.17 -8.16
N THR A 260 17.08 18.12 -7.98
CA THR A 260 17.28 19.38 -7.26
C THR A 260 17.72 19.23 -5.79
N PHE A 261 17.51 18.06 -5.18
CA PHE A 261 17.78 17.82 -3.76
C PHE A 261 18.73 16.63 -3.49
N LYS A 262 18.69 15.57 -4.31
CA LYS A 262 19.58 14.39 -4.21
C LYS A 262 19.46 13.55 -5.48
N ALA A 263 20.57 13.19 -6.12
CA ALA A 263 20.53 12.33 -7.31
C ALA A 263 19.96 10.93 -6.99
N ARG A 264 19.01 10.45 -7.80
CA ARG A 264 18.58 9.04 -7.79
C ARG A 264 19.64 8.23 -8.51
N LYS A 265 20.21 7.23 -7.84
CA LYS A 265 21.22 6.36 -8.44
C LYS A 265 20.57 5.08 -8.98
N TYR A 266 21.01 4.65 -10.15
CA TYR A 266 20.73 3.35 -10.74
C TYR A 266 22.02 2.51 -10.66
N PRO A 267 22.37 1.94 -9.50
CA PRO A 267 23.65 1.23 -9.28
C PRO A 267 23.83 -0.02 -10.14
N ARG A 268 22.78 -0.43 -10.87
CA ARG A 268 22.73 -1.56 -11.80
C ARG A 268 22.43 -1.12 -13.25
N GLY A 269 22.41 0.18 -13.54
CA GLY A 269 22.09 0.71 -14.88
C GLY A 269 23.01 0.16 -15.98
N TYR A 270 24.27 -0.11 -15.64
CA TYR A 270 25.27 -0.68 -16.55
C TYR A 270 24.86 -1.99 -17.23
N PHE A 271 23.96 -2.80 -16.64
CA PHE A 271 23.48 -4.01 -17.32
C PHE A 271 22.73 -3.71 -18.62
N TYR A 272 22.01 -2.57 -18.70
CA TYR A 272 21.38 -2.15 -19.95
C TYR A 272 22.41 -1.68 -20.98
N ARG A 273 23.43 -0.91 -20.55
CA ARG A 273 24.56 -0.50 -21.40
C ARG A 273 25.25 -1.73 -22.01
N ASP A 274 25.61 -2.69 -21.17
CA ASP A 274 26.35 -3.88 -21.59
C ASP A 274 25.47 -4.79 -22.47
N TRP A 275 24.18 -4.89 -22.19
CA TRP A 275 23.23 -5.57 -23.08
C TRP A 275 23.13 -4.91 -24.46
N VAL A 276 23.07 -3.57 -24.53
CA VAL A 276 23.05 -2.82 -25.80
C VAL A 276 24.35 -3.05 -26.59
N VAL A 277 25.51 -2.96 -25.93
CA VAL A 277 26.82 -3.19 -26.56
C VAL A 277 26.91 -4.60 -27.15
N ASN A 278 26.49 -5.62 -26.38
CA ASN A 278 26.48 -7.00 -26.85
C ASN A 278 25.51 -7.20 -28.02
N ALA A 279 24.31 -6.62 -27.98
CA ALA A 279 23.34 -6.73 -29.07
C ALA A 279 23.86 -6.18 -30.41
N PHE A 280 24.70 -5.14 -30.40
CA PHE A 280 25.38 -4.64 -31.61
C PHE A 280 26.53 -5.56 -32.07
N ASN A 281 27.30 -6.15 -31.15
CA ASN A 281 28.39 -7.08 -31.47
C ASN A 281 27.89 -8.44 -31.96
N ASP A 282 26.71 -8.88 -31.49
CA ASP A 282 26.04 -10.12 -31.90
C ASP A 282 25.27 -9.99 -33.23
N ASP A 283 25.30 -8.82 -33.88
CA ASP A 283 24.49 -8.44 -35.07
C ASP A 283 22.99 -8.76 -34.89
N MET A 284 22.44 -8.38 -33.73
CA MET A 284 21.04 -8.68 -33.39
C MET A 284 20.08 -8.01 -34.40
N PRO A 285 19.13 -8.75 -35.00
CA PRO A 285 18.12 -8.18 -35.89
C PRO A 285 17.39 -7.01 -35.23
N TYR A 286 17.30 -5.87 -35.94
CA TYR A 286 16.78 -4.62 -35.38
C TYR A 286 15.36 -4.76 -34.81
N ASP A 287 14.50 -5.56 -35.43
CA ASP A 287 13.15 -5.79 -34.94
C ASP A 287 13.15 -6.58 -33.61
N ASP A 288 14.04 -7.55 -33.44
CA ASP A 288 14.23 -8.23 -32.15
C ASP A 288 14.87 -7.30 -31.12
N PHE A 289 15.88 -6.50 -31.49
CA PHE A 289 16.51 -5.52 -30.62
C PHE A 289 15.49 -4.51 -30.03
N ILE A 290 14.51 -4.08 -30.83
CA ILE A 290 13.41 -3.22 -30.36
C ILE A 290 12.39 -4.00 -29.52
N LYS A 291 11.97 -5.20 -29.94
CA LYS A 291 11.00 -6.04 -29.18
C LYS A 291 11.48 -6.30 -27.74
N HIS A 292 12.75 -6.63 -27.56
CA HIS A 292 13.33 -6.88 -26.23
C HIS A 292 13.21 -5.65 -25.32
N GLN A 293 13.51 -4.45 -25.84
CA GLN A 293 13.49 -3.23 -25.05
C GLN A 293 12.08 -2.75 -24.67
N ILE A 294 11.06 -3.15 -25.43
CA ILE A 294 9.66 -2.79 -25.17
C ILE A 294 8.95 -3.84 -24.29
N ALA A 295 9.22 -5.13 -24.52
CA ALA A 295 8.42 -6.24 -23.98
C ALA A 295 9.27 -7.49 -23.64
N GLY A 296 10.55 -7.34 -23.33
CA GLY A 296 11.47 -8.45 -23.03
C GLY A 296 11.08 -9.31 -21.83
N ASP A 297 10.24 -8.82 -20.93
CA ASP A 297 9.61 -9.59 -19.86
C ASP A 297 8.43 -10.45 -20.33
N LEU A 298 7.81 -10.13 -21.46
CA LEU A 298 6.72 -10.92 -22.07
C LEU A 298 7.22 -11.99 -23.06
N LEU A 299 8.54 -12.08 -23.29
CA LEU A 299 9.15 -13.07 -24.18
C LEU A 299 9.59 -14.32 -23.39
N GLU A 300 8.77 -15.36 -23.43
CA GLU A 300 9.05 -16.66 -22.78
C GLU A 300 10.29 -17.33 -23.38
N THR A 301 11.40 -17.31 -22.63
CA THR A 301 12.67 -17.97 -22.99
C THR A 301 13.38 -18.50 -21.73
N PRO A 302 14.23 -19.55 -21.82
CA PRO A 302 14.97 -20.06 -20.65
C PRO A 302 15.82 -18.99 -19.95
N ASP A 303 16.39 -18.06 -20.72
CA ASP A 303 17.30 -17.00 -20.24
C ASP A 303 16.60 -15.65 -20.04
N GLN A 304 15.27 -15.64 -19.86
CA GLN A 304 14.46 -14.41 -19.68
C GLN A 304 15.04 -13.48 -18.60
N HIS A 305 15.60 -14.04 -17.53
CA HIS A 305 16.24 -13.30 -16.44
C HIS A 305 17.43 -12.42 -16.88
N LEU A 306 18.19 -12.82 -17.91
CA LEU A 306 19.24 -12.00 -18.52
C LEU A 306 18.65 -10.93 -19.44
N ARG A 307 17.53 -11.24 -20.11
CA ARG A 307 16.85 -10.32 -21.04
C ARG A 307 16.16 -9.15 -20.34
N ILE A 308 15.84 -9.26 -19.04
CA ILE A 308 15.28 -8.15 -18.23
C ILE A 308 16.13 -6.87 -18.35
N ALA A 309 17.46 -6.99 -18.50
CA ALA A 309 18.35 -5.85 -18.69
C ALA A 309 17.95 -4.96 -19.89
N SER A 310 17.38 -5.53 -20.95
CA SER A 310 16.95 -4.80 -22.16
C SER A 310 15.83 -3.78 -21.91
N LEU A 311 15.00 -3.99 -20.89
CA LEU A 311 13.92 -3.06 -20.51
C LEU A 311 14.41 -1.71 -19.96
N GLY A 312 15.73 -1.53 -19.85
CA GLY A 312 16.38 -0.28 -19.47
C GLY A 312 15.98 0.94 -20.31
N LEU A 313 15.53 0.75 -21.56
CA LEU A 313 15.05 1.82 -22.45
C LEU A 313 14.00 2.73 -21.79
N PHE A 314 13.06 2.14 -21.04
CA PHE A 314 12.06 2.88 -20.28
C PHE A 314 12.40 2.94 -18.78
N ALA A 315 13.04 1.91 -18.22
CA ALA A 315 13.31 1.83 -16.78
C ALA A 315 14.40 2.81 -16.28
N LEU A 316 15.28 3.29 -17.17
CA LEU A 316 16.33 4.27 -16.84
C LEU A 316 15.97 5.71 -17.30
N GLY A 317 14.83 5.87 -17.99
CA GLY A 317 14.32 7.16 -18.43
C GLY A 317 13.84 8.06 -17.28
N PRO A 318 13.60 9.36 -17.53
CA PRO A 318 13.22 10.35 -16.52
C PRO A 318 12.03 9.94 -15.65
N VAL A 319 12.16 10.15 -14.33
CA VAL A 319 11.08 9.94 -13.35
C VAL A 319 10.67 11.26 -12.72
N TYR A 320 9.36 11.52 -12.62
CA TYR A 320 8.80 12.81 -12.20
C TYR A 320 8.16 12.73 -10.80
N TYR A 321 8.29 13.82 -10.01
CA TYR A 321 8.00 13.79 -8.57
C TYR A 321 6.51 13.89 -8.20
N ALA A 322 5.84 12.76 -8.05
CA ALA A 322 4.47 12.69 -7.51
C ALA A 322 4.27 13.27 -6.08
N GLU A 323 5.36 13.51 -5.33
CA GLU A 323 5.32 14.10 -3.98
C GLU A 323 5.55 15.62 -3.97
N ASN A 324 6.17 16.18 -5.02
CA ASN A 324 6.51 17.61 -5.12
C ASN A 324 5.67 18.37 -6.18
N VAL A 325 4.98 17.65 -7.05
CA VAL A 325 3.93 18.17 -7.94
C VAL A 325 2.70 17.27 -7.84
N GLU A 326 1.60 17.68 -8.47
CA GLU A 326 0.39 16.85 -8.57
C GLU A 326 0.69 15.46 -9.17
N LYS A 327 0.40 14.40 -8.41
CA LYS A 327 0.72 13.01 -8.76
C LYS A 327 0.24 12.60 -10.16
N LEU A 328 -0.98 12.97 -10.54
CA LEU A 328 -1.55 12.67 -11.85
C LEU A 328 -0.79 13.37 -12.98
N LYS A 329 -0.34 14.61 -12.75
CA LYS A 329 0.50 15.35 -13.72
C LYS A 329 1.86 14.67 -13.89
N ALA A 330 2.52 14.30 -12.79
CA ALA A 330 3.80 13.58 -12.86
C ALA A 330 3.66 12.29 -13.69
N GLN A 331 2.61 11.48 -13.44
CA GLN A 331 2.32 10.26 -14.20
C GLN A 331 2.08 10.54 -15.70
N ALA A 332 1.28 11.55 -16.03
CA ALA A 332 1.01 11.93 -17.41
C ALA A 332 2.27 12.41 -18.15
N ASP A 333 3.17 13.12 -17.47
CA ASP A 333 4.45 13.55 -18.04
C ASP A 333 5.44 12.38 -18.18
N GLU A 334 5.40 11.33 -17.33
CA GLU A 334 6.15 10.09 -17.58
C GLU A 334 5.63 9.31 -18.81
N TRP A 335 4.32 9.32 -19.05
CA TRP A 335 3.74 8.65 -20.22
C TRP A 335 4.12 9.36 -21.51
N ASP A 336 4.05 10.70 -21.53
CA ASP A 336 4.49 11.52 -22.68
C ASP A 336 5.98 11.30 -22.97
N ASP A 337 6.82 11.23 -21.93
CA ASP A 337 8.25 10.93 -22.04
C ASP A 337 8.53 9.57 -22.72
N ARG A 338 7.79 8.52 -22.33
CA ARG A 338 7.91 7.17 -22.91
C ARG A 338 7.36 7.12 -24.33
N ILE A 339 6.27 7.84 -24.63
CA ILE A 339 5.72 7.99 -25.98
C ILE A 339 6.76 8.66 -26.88
N ASP A 340 7.34 9.80 -26.48
CA ASP A 340 8.32 10.51 -27.30
C ASP A 340 9.57 9.66 -27.55
N THR A 341 10.03 8.91 -26.54
CA THR A 341 11.17 7.98 -26.66
C THR A 341 10.90 6.90 -27.70
N LEU A 342 9.73 6.25 -27.60
CA LEU A 342 9.32 5.22 -28.54
C LEU A 342 9.15 5.79 -29.95
N THR A 343 8.41 6.89 -30.12
CA THR A 343 8.00 7.36 -31.44
C THR A 343 9.07 8.20 -32.11
N ARG A 344 9.71 9.13 -31.39
CA ARG A 344 10.78 9.98 -31.95
C ARG A 344 12.10 9.22 -32.03
N GLY A 345 12.41 8.40 -31.02
CA GLY A 345 13.65 7.62 -30.97
C GLY A 345 13.67 6.41 -31.90
N VAL A 346 12.57 5.66 -32.02
CA VAL A 346 12.52 4.43 -32.84
C VAL A 346 11.86 4.65 -34.21
N LEU A 347 10.78 5.44 -34.30
CA LEU A 347 10.02 5.63 -35.54
C LEU A 347 10.38 6.93 -36.29
N GLY A 348 11.11 7.86 -35.66
CA GLY A 348 11.38 9.19 -36.20
C GLY A 348 10.15 10.12 -36.27
N LEU A 349 9.08 9.83 -35.52
CA LEU A 349 7.80 10.55 -35.53
C LEU A 349 7.55 11.30 -34.22
N THR A 350 7.13 12.56 -34.31
CA THR A 350 6.86 13.44 -33.15
C THR A 350 5.45 13.26 -32.58
N VAL A 351 5.07 12.02 -32.23
CA VAL A 351 3.70 11.69 -31.77
C VAL A 351 3.29 12.42 -30.50
N SER A 352 4.22 12.82 -29.62
CA SER A 352 3.91 13.69 -28.47
C SER A 352 3.33 15.07 -28.85
N CYS A 353 3.54 15.55 -30.08
CA CYS A 353 2.83 16.74 -30.55
C CYS A 353 1.30 16.49 -30.68
N ALA A 354 0.87 15.23 -30.74
CA ALA A 354 -0.54 14.84 -30.75
C ALA A 354 -1.19 14.76 -29.35
N ARG A 355 -0.49 15.20 -28.29
CA ARG A 355 -1.04 15.28 -26.91
C ARG A 355 -2.24 16.23 -26.79
N CYS A 356 -2.29 17.29 -27.60
CA CYS A 356 -3.27 18.38 -27.47
C CYS A 356 -4.13 18.65 -28.71
N HIS A 357 -3.75 18.13 -29.88
CA HIS A 357 -4.48 18.26 -31.16
C HIS A 357 -3.99 17.16 -32.12
N ASP A 358 -4.71 16.85 -33.21
CA ASP A 358 -4.22 15.89 -34.20
C ASP A 358 -2.89 16.35 -34.85
N HIS A 359 -2.00 15.43 -35.21
CA HIS A 359 -0.64 15.77 -35.62
C HIS A 359 -0.63 16.67 -36.87
N LYS A 360 0.24 17.69 -36.85
CA LYS A 360 0.20 18.79 -37.83
C LYS A 360 0.62 18.38 -39.25
N TYR A 361 1.43 17.34 -39.37
CA TYR A 361 2.12 16.95 -40.62
C TYR A 361 2.06 15.45 -40.96
N ASP A 362 1.63 14.62 -40.02
CA ASP A 362 1.60 13.15 -40.15
C ASP A 362 0.19 12.65 -39.85
N PRO A 363 -0.25 11.51 -40.41
CA PRO A 363 -1.59 10.98 -40.23
C PRO A 363 -1.74 10.27 -38.87
N ILE A 364 -1.48 11.02 -37.79
CA ILE A 364 -1.53 10.56 -36.38
C ILE A 364 -2.55 11.43 -35.64
N THR A 365 -3.53 10.78 -35.01
CA THR A 365 -4.58 11.45 -34.24
C THR A 365 -4.21 11.60 -32.76
N MET A 366 -4.96 12.44 -32.02
CA MET A 366 -4.93 12.41 -30.56
C MET A 366 -5.30 11.03 -30.00
N GLN A 367 -6.19 10.29 -30.68
CA GLN A 367 -6.61 8.95 -30.22
C GLN A 367 -5.44 7.96 -30.25
N ASP A 368 -4.54 8.06 -31.24
CA ASP A 368 -3.33 7.25 -31.31
C ASP A 368 -2.37 7.58 -30.15
N TYR A 369 -2.18 8.87 -29.83
CA TYR A 369 -1.39 9.30 -28.68
C TYR A 369 -1.97 8.77 -27.36
N TYR A 370 -3.27 8.96 -27.11
CA TYR A 370 -3.90 8.50 -25.86
C TYR A 370 -4.02 6.96 -25.79
N GLY A 371 -4.06 6.27 -26.94
CA GLY A 371 -3.92 4.81 -27.01
C GLY A 371 -2.57 4.33 -26.49
N LEU A 372 -1.46 4.96 -26.93
CA LEU A 372 -0.13 4.67 -26.40
C LEU A 372 0.00 5.06 -24.91
N ALA A 373 -0.61 6.18 -24.50
CA ALA A 373 -0.64 6.58 -23.09
C ALA A 373 -1.33 5.53 -22.20
N GLY A 374 -2.43 4.94 -22.68
CA GLY A 374 -3.12 3.84 -21.99
C GLY A 374 -2.27 2.57 -21.83
N ILE A 375 -1.41 2.26 -22.80
CA ILE A 375 -0.44 1.17 -22.69
C ILE A 375 0.57 1.50 -21.58
N PHE A 376 1.20 2.68 -21.60
CA PHE A 376 2.19 3.04 -20.57
C PHE A 376 1.57 3.23 -19.17
N ALA A 377 0.32 3.68 -19.07
CA ALA A 377 -0.45 3.71 -17.82
C ALA A 377 -0.68 2.31 -17.23
N SER A 378 -0.64 1.26 -18.06
CA SER A 378 -0.75 -0.14 -17.64
C SER A 378 0.60 -0.79 -17.28
N THR A 379 1.68 -0.01 -17.20
CA THR A 379 3.03 -0.50 -16.84
C THR A 379 3.46 -0.04 -15.44
N LYS A 380 4.29 -0.84 -14.76
CA LYS A 380 4.83 -0.54 -13.43
C LYS A 380 6.35 -0.69 -13.41
N TYR A 381 7.04 0.24 -12.74
CA TYR A 381 8.48 0.13 -12.49
C TYR A 381 8.73 -0.91 -11.38
N GLU A 382 9.64 -1.84 -11.62
CA GLU A 382 10.02 -2.90 -10.68
C GLU A 382 11.52 -3.20 -10.79
N GLU A 383 12.23 -3.33 -9.65
CA GLU A 383 13.58 -3.89 -9.65
C GLU A 383 13.52 -5.42 -9.57
N ARG A 384 13.96 -6.11 -10.62
CA ARG A 384 13.99 -7.58 -10.66
C ARG A 384 15.41 -8.15 -10.58
N PRO A 385 15.61 -9.33 -9.97
CA PRO A 385 16.90 -10.03 -10.03
C PRO A 385 17.24 -10.47 -11.45
N ILE A 386 18.48 -10.22 -11.89
CA ILE A 386 19.02 -10.70 -13.18
C ILE A 386 19.64 -12.10 -13.09
N VAL A 387 19.06 -12.97 -12.24
CA VAL A 387 19.52 -14.35 -11.98
C VAL A 387 18.32 -15.29 -12.05
N SER A 388 18.56 -16.59 -12.23
CA SER A 388 17.48 -17.57 -12.30
C SER A 388 16.61 -17.57 -11.03
N SER A 389 15.33 -17.91 -11.20
CA SER A 389 14.38 -18.08 -10.09
C SER A 389 14.86 -19.12 -9.06
N GLU A 390 15.63 -20.12 -9.48
CA GLU A 390 16.29 -21.09 -8.62
C GLU A 390 17.30 -20.44 -7.66
N ILE A 391 18.12 -19.50 -8.14
CA ILE A 391 19.07 -18.76 -7.29
C ILE A 391 18.31 -17.85 -6.31
N VAL A 392 17.23 -17.20 -6.75
CA VAL A 392 16.36 -16.39 -5.88
C VAL A 392 15.72 -17.25 -4.79
N ALA A 393 15.18 -18.42 -5.14
CA ALA A 393 14.58 -19.36 -4.20
C ALA A 393 15.62 -19.94 -3.21
N SER A 394 16.80 -20.32 -3.70
CA SER A 394 17.91 -20.81 -2.87
C SER A 394 18.34 -19.77 -1.83
N ARG A 395 18.51 -18.50 -2.25
CA ARG A 395 18.77 -17.39 -1.33
C ARG A 395 17.63 -17.18 -0.33
N SER A 396 16.38 -17.18 -0.78
CA SER A 396 15.21 -17.01 0.10
C SER A 396 15.15 -18.10 1.17
N ASN A 397 15.42 -19.35 0.79
CA ASN A 397 15.48 -20.50 1.71
C ASN A 397 16.63 -20.36 2.72
N ALA A 398 17.80 -19.87 2.30
CA ALA A 398 18.91 -19.60 3.21
C ALA A 398 18.59 -18.44 4.19
N GLU A 399 18.02 -17.34 3.68
CA GLU A 399 17.55 -16.23 4.53
C GLU A 399 16.42 -16.64 5.48
N GLN A 400 15.61 -17.66 5.13
CA GLN A 400 14.61 -18.20 6.05
C GLN A 400 15.26 -19.03 7.17
N LYS A 401 16.19 -19.94 6.85
CA LYS A 401 16.94 -20.69 7.87
C LYS A 401 17.65 -19.79 8.89
N VAL A 402 18.25 -18.69 8.44
CA VAL A 402 18.87 -17.71 9.36
C VAL A 402 17.83 -17.08 10.29
N LYS A 403 16.63 -16.75 9.79
CA LYS A 403 15.52 -16.24 10.64
C LYS A 403 15.02 -17.30 11.61
N ASP A 404 14.93 -18.56 11.17
CA ASP A 404 14.49 -19.68 12.02
C ASP A 404 15.49 -19.89 13.18
N GLN A 405 16.80 -19.75 12.91
CA GLN A 405 17.84 -19.78 13.94
C GLN A 405 17.86 -18.52 14.83
N ASP A 406 17.63 -17.32 14.27
CA ASP A 406 17.41 -16.11 15.07
C ASP A 406 16.22 -16.27 16.02
N LEU A 407 15.13 -16.90 15.59
CA LEU A 407 13.99 -17.24 16.43
C LEU A 407 14.37 -18.27 17.51
N ALA A 408 15.10 -19.34 17.16
CA ALA A 408 15.57 -20.33 18.13
C ALA A 408 16.44 -19.72 19.24
N ILE A 409 17.37 -18.83 18.89
CA ILE A 409 18.22 -18.09 19.83
C ILE A 409 17.36 -17.21 20.77
N ASN A 410 16.38 -16.50 20.22
CA ASN A 410 15.51 -15.63 21.03
C ASN A 410 14.62 -16.46 21.98
N SER A 411 13.99 -17.53 21.50
CA SER A 411 13.18 -18.43 22.34
C SER A 411 14.01 -19.08 23.45
N PHE A 412 15.24 -19.50 23.15
CA PHE A 412 16.18 -20.02 24.15
C PHE A 412 16.48 -18.97 25.23
N LEU A 413 16.86 -17.75 24.84
CA LEU A 413 17.14 -16.67 25.80
C LEU A 413 15.90 -16.26 26.62
N ILE A 414 14.69 -16.31 26.03
CA ILE A 414 13.43 -16.07 26.76
C ILE A 414 13.23 -17.17 27.81
N SER A 415 13.36 -18.44 27.44
CA SER A 415 13.24 -19.58 28.36
C SER A 415 14.21 -19.46 29.53
N GLU A 416 15.50 -19.26 29.25
CA GLU A 416 16.51 -19.10 30.30
C GLU A 416 16.30 -17.83 31.15
N SER A 417 15.75 -16.75 30.58
CA SER A 417 15.37 -15.56 31.35
C SER A 417 14.25 -15.80 32.37
N ARG A 418 13.46 -16.89 32.22
CA ARG A 418 12.45 -17.34 33.19
C ARG A 418 13.09 -18.07 34.35
N GLU A 419 14.01 -19.00 34.05
CA GLU A 419 14.77 -19.77 35.05
C GLU A 419 15.68 -18.90 35.92
N LEU A 420 16.16 -17.76 35.40
CA LEU A 420 16.91 -16.79 36.20
C LEU A 420 16.08 -16.07 37.28
N ARG A 421 14.75 -15.96 37.15
CA ARG A 421 13.97 -15.02 37.99
C ARG A 421 13.94 -15.40 39.48
N PRO A 422 13.79 -16.68 39.88
CA PRO A 422 13.95 -17.09 41.28
C PRO A 422 15.32 -16.73 41.85
N LEU A 423 16.39 -16.78 41.03
CA LEU A 423 17.75 -16.42 41.47
C LEU A 423 17.93 -14.90 41.70
N LEU A 424 17.05 -14.07 41.12
CA LEU A 424 17.04 -12.61 41.30
C LEU A 424 16.27 -12.15 42.55
N VAL A 425 15.65 -13.06 43.31
CA VAL A 425 14.95 -12.73 44.56
C VAL A 425 15.89 -12.08 45.57
N ASP A 426 17.13 -12.57 45.66
CA ASP A 426 18.14 -11.99 46.55
C ASP A 426 18.57 -10.57 46.16
N GLU A 427 18.26 -10.13 44.92
CA GLU A 427 18.49 -8.77 44.43
C GLU A 427 17.30 -7.82 44.67
N ILE A 428 16.12 -8.28 45.13
CA ILE A 428 14.90 -7.45 45.29
C ILE A 428 15.18 -6.18 46.10
N SER A 429 15.83 -6.29 47.26
CA SER A 429 16.13 -5.13 48.10
C SER A 429 17.03 -4.12 47.38
N SER A 430 17.97 -4.60 46.58
CA SER A 430 18.85 -3.77 45.75
C SER A 430 18.10 -3.09 44.59
N TYR A 431 17.17 -3.78 43.93
CA TYR A 431 16.33 -3.19 42.88
C TYR A 431 15.36 -2.13 43.40
N VAL A 432 14.72 -2.35 44.57
CA VAL A 432 13.87 -1.34 45.22
C VAL A 432 14.68 -0.09 45.57
N GLN A 433 15.87 -0.28 46.17
CA GLN A 433 16.80 0.83 46.46
C GLN A 433 17.18 1.57 45.17
N ALA A 434 17.63 0.87 44.13
CA ALA A 434 18.01 1.46 42.85
C ALA A 434 16.87 2.24 42.18
N GLY A 435 15.66 1.67 42.14
CA GLY A 435 14.46 2.34 41.62
C GLY A 435 14.08 3.60 42.40
N TRP A 436 14.16 3.54 43.74
CA TRP A 436 13.95 4.70 44.61
C TRP A 436 15.04 5.78 44.43
N HIS A 437 16.30 5.38 44.34
CA HIS A 437 17.43 6.28 44.05
C HIS A 437 17.21 7.01 42.72
N TRP A 438 16.83 6.28 41.66
CA TRP A 438 16.53 6.83 40.33
C TRP A 438 15.40 7.86 40.39
N LEU A 439 14.28 7.55 41.06
CA LEU A 439 13.15 8.48 41.22
C LEU A 439 13.54 9.77 41.98
N ASN A 440 14.36 9.67 43.02
CA ASN A 440 14.77 10.83 43.82
C ASN A 440 15.78 11.69 43.06
N ARG A 441 16.80 11.07 42.43
CA ARG A 441 17.80 11.76 41.61
C ARG A 441 17.18 12.47 40.39
N LYS A 442 16.08 11.97 39.81
CA LYS A 442 15.35 12.64 38.71
C LYS A 442 14.79 14.02 39.08
N ARG A 443 14.75 14.36 40.38
CA ARG A 443 14.43 15.71 40.87
C ARG A 443 15.54 16.71 40.52
N THR A 444 16.81 16.29 40.62
CA THR A 444 18.02 17.12 40.45
C THR A 444 18.72 16.92 39.09
N GLU A 445 18.87 15.68 38.62
CA GLU A 445 19.39 15.34 37.29
C GLU A 445 18.24 15.22 36.27
N LYS A 446 18.43 15.77 35.07
CA LYS A 446 17.44 15.78 33.98
C LYS A 446 17.87 14.94 32.78
N ASP A 447 19.15 14.62 32.62
CA ASP A 447 19.59 13.64 31.65
C ASP A 447 19.25 12.22 32.16
N GLU A 448 18.17 11.66 31.64
CA GLU A 448 17.72 10.32 32.02
C GLU A 448 18.72 9.23 31.61
N LYS A 449 19.48 9.38 30.52
CA LYS A 449 20.46 8.37 30.09
C LYS A 449 21.62 8.33 31.07
N LYS A 450 22.17 9.50 31.39
CA LYS A 450 23.24 9.66 32.38
C LYS A 450 22.80 9.16 33.76
N LEU A 451 21.63 9.60 34.23
CA LEU A 451 21.05 9.16 35.50
C LEU A 451 20.87 7.64 35.58
N THR A 452 20.28 7.05 34.53
CA THR A 452 20.04 5.60 34.51
C THR A 452 21.36 4.85 34.63
N LYS A 453 22.38 5.26 33.86
CA LYS A 453 23.73 4.68 33.94
C LYS A 453 24.37 4.86 35.33
N GLU A 454 24.33 6.06 35.90
CA GLU A 454 24.88 6.32 37.25
C GLU A 454 24.27 5.38 38.31
N VAL A 455 22.96 5.13 38.25
CA VAL A 455 22.28 4.23 39.19
C VAL A 455 22.62 2.77 38.90
N THR A 456 22.58 2.32 37.65
CA THR A 456 22.84 0.91 37.31
C THR A 456 24.31 0.53 37.56
N ASP A 457 25.25 1.41 37.24
CA ASP A 457 26.68 1.22 37.52
C ASP A 457 26.96 1.19 39.04
N LYS A 458 26.25 2.01 39.84
CA LYS A 458 26.37 2.03 41.31
C LYS A 458 25.90 0.71 41.95
N PHE A 459 24.81 0.13 41.44
CA PHE A 459 24.16 -1.03 42.05
C PHE A 459 24.54 -2.37 41.38
N GLY A 460 25.10 -2.36 40.16
CA GLY A 460 25.45 -3.57 39.40
C GLY A 460 24.24 -4.32 38.84
N LEU A 461 23.15 -3.59 38.51
CA LEU A 461 21.83 -4.16 38.24
C LEU A 461 21.33 -3.91 36.81
N SER A 462 20.37 -4.73 36.38
CA SER A 462 19.70 -4.60 35.07
C SER A 462 19.08 -3.21 34.88
N VAL A 463 19.34 -2.61 33.72
CA VAL A 463 18.82 -1.29 33.32
C VAL A 463 17.30 -1.34 33.22
N THR A 464 16.78 -2.38 32.58
CA THR A 464 15.34 -2.58 32.36
C THR A 464 14.62 -2.80 33.68
N LEU A 465 15.15 -3.66 34.56
CA LEU A 465 14.52 -3.93 35.86
C LEU A 465 14.54 -2.71 36.78
N VAL A 466 15.65 -1.95 36.88
CA VAL A 466 15.69 -0.71 37.67
C VAL A 466 14.60 0.28 37.25
N LYS A 467 14.28 0.37 35.94
CA LYS A 467 13.16 1.19 35.46
C LYS A 467 11.78 0.62 35.81
N ARG A 468 11.58 -0.71 35.73
CA ARG A 468 10.33 -1.36 36.17
C ARG A 468 10.05 -1.08 37.66
N TRP A 469 11.06 -1.29 38.52
CA TRP A 469 10.98 -0.97 39.96
C TRP A 469 10.80 0.53 40.23
N ALA A 470 11.47 1.41 39.50
CA ALA A 470 11.23 2.86 39.61
C ALA A 470 9.78 3.22 39.28
N ASN A 471 9.19 2.64 38.22
CA ASN A 471 7.81 2.91 37.82
C ASN A 471 6.80 2.44 38.88
N LEU A 472 7.01 1.25 39.47
CA LEU A 472 6.20 0.72 40.58
C LEU A 472 6.03 1.74 41.71
N LEU A 473 7.14 2.37 42.13
CA LEU A 473 7.20 3.29 43.26
C LEU A 473 6.52 4.67 43.03
N THR A 474 5.94 4.91 41.84
CA THR A 474 5.26 6.18 41.50
C THR A 474 3.76 6.23 41.83
N SER A 475 3.08 5.09 41.98
CA SER A 475 1.60 5.04 42.08
C SER A 475 1.12 4.76 43.52
N ARG A 476 0.24 5.63 44.07
CA ARG A 476 -0.08 5.65 45.52
C ARG A 476 -1.54 5.96 45.87
N ASN A 477 -2.50 5.53 45.05
CA ASN A 477 -3.92 5.72 45.36
C ASN A 477 -4.43 4.63 46.33
N ALA A 478 -5.56 4.88 46.99
CA ALA A 478 -6.13 3.96 47.99
C ALA A 478 -6.58 2.60 47.42
N ARG A 479 -6.79 2.48 46.10
CA ARG A 479 -7.10 1.22 45.40
C ARG A 479 -5.86 0.33 45.31
N ILE A 480 -4.74 0.91 44.85
CA ILE A 480 -3.44 0.21 44.72
C ILE A 480 -2.91 -0.24 46.09
N LEU A 481 -3.06 0.57 47.14
CA LEU A 481 -2.65 0.19 48.50
C LEU A 481 -3.45 -1.01 49.03
N LYS A 482 -4.75 -1.11 48.72
CA LYS A 482 -5.57 -2.28 49.08
C LYS A 482 -5.21 -3.53 48.27
N GLN A 483 -4.84 -3.35 47.00
CA GLN A 483 -4.45 -4.45 46.11
C GLN A 483 -3.03 -4.99 46.39
N ARG A 484 -2.16 -4.25 47.10
CA ARG A 484 -0.73 -4.60 47.29
C ARG A 484 -0.27 -4.39 48.75
N PRO A 485 -0.76 -5.20 49.71
CA PRO A 485 -0.45 -5.03 51.13
C PRO A 485 1.06 -5.09 51.44
N PHE A 486 1.83 -5.95 50.76
CA PHE A 486 3.29 -6.08 50.94
C PHE A 486 4.10 -4.81 50.62
N LEU A 487 3.53 -3.88 49.85
CA LEU A 487 4.18 -2.61 49.49
C LEU A 487 3.64 -1.43 50.30
N GLN A 488 2.64 -1.65 51.17
CA GLN A 488 1.89 -0.59 51.83
C GLN A 488 2.80 0.30 52.70
N ASP A 489 3.61 -0.29 53.57
CA ASP A 489 4.52 0.45 54.45
C ASP A 489 5.61 1.20 53.66
N LEU A 490 6.10 0.59 52.57
CA LEU A 490 7.06 1.23 51.66
C LEU A 490 6.44 2.46 50.96
N TYR A 491 5.21 2.36 50.44
CA TYR A 491 4.52 3.49 49.84
C TYR A 491 4.21 4.60 50.85
N ILE A 492 3.73 4.25 52.05
CA ILE A 492 3.45 5.22 53.13
C ILE A 492 4.73 5.95 53.52
N TYR A 493 5.84 5.22 53.70
CA TYR A 493 7.11 5.84 54.03
C TYR A 493 7.62 6.77 52.93
N ILE A 494 7.65 6.35 51.66
CA ILE A 494 8.12 7.20 50.55
C ILE A 494 7.18 8.40 50.32
N ASP A 495 5.90 8.35 50.69
CA ASP A 495 5.01 9.51 50.60
C ASP A 495 5.15 10.51 51.74
N SER A 496 5.62 10.06 52.91
CA SER A 496 5.97 10.93 54.05
C SER A 496 7.20 11.82 53.77
N LEU A 497 8.04 11.45 52.80
CA LEU A 497 9.26 12.19 52.45
C LEU A 497 8.96 13.47 51.64
N PRO A 498 9.64 14.60 51.93
CA PRO A 498 9.48 15.84 51.15
C PRO A 498 9.70 15.62 49.65
N LYS A 499 8.82 16.18 48.81
CA LYS A 499 8.81 15.94 47.35
C LYS A 499 9.70 16.91 46.55
N ASP A 500 10.19 17.97 47.21
CA ASP A 500 10.98 19.08 46.67
C ASP A 500 12.51 18.82 46.63
N LYS A 501 13.00 17.80 47.34
CA LYS A 501 14.44 17.53 47.53
C LYS A 501 14.85 16.14 47.07
N ASP A 502 16.11 15.98 46.73
CA ASP A 502 16.74 14.69 46.46
C ASP A 502 17.25 14.10 47.79
N HIS A 503 16.60 13.04 48.28
CA HIS A 503 16.96 12.35 49.53
C HIS A 503 17.93 11.20 49.33
N SER A 504 18.37 10.95 48.09
CA SER A 504 19.14 9.76 47.73
C SER A 504 20.58 9.71 48.28
N ALA A 505 21.00 10.74 49.01
CA ALA A 505 22.27 10.80 49.74
C ALA A 505 22.09 10.77 51.28
N ASP A 506 20.85 10.77 51.79
CA ASP A 506 20.58 10.68 53.22
C ASP A 506 20.68 9.22 53.69
N ALA A 507 21.61 8.95 54.61
CA ALA A 507 21.87 7.61 55.10
C ALA A 507 20.68 7.02 55.89
N ALA A 508 20.03 7.81 56.74
CA ALA A 508 18.93 7.32 57.57
C ALA A 508 17.68 7.00 56.73
N ILE A 509 17.41 7.80 55.70
CA ILE A 509 16.34 7.52 54.74
C ILE A 509 16.70 6.30 53.89
N SER A 510 17.94 6.19 53.41
CA SER A 510 18.39 5.06 52.59
C SER A 510 18.35 3.74 53.37
N ASP A 511 18.78 3.74 54.64
CA ASP A 511 18.71 2.58 55.54
C ASP A 511 17.25 2.15 55.79
N LYS A 512 16.31 3.09 55.96
CA LYS A 512 14.89 2.76 56.14
C LYS A 512 14.23 2.23 54.86
N ILE A 513 14.62 2.75 53.69
CA ILE A 513 14.20 2.17 52.40
C ILE A 513 14.73 0.74 52.27
N LYS A 514 16.00 0.49 52.61
CA LYS A 514 16.60 -0.84 52.60
C LYS A 514 15.91 -1.81 53.57
N GLU A 515 15.57 -1.37 54.78
CA GLU A 515 14.81 -2.18 55.75
C GLU A 515 13.47 -2.66 55.18
N LEU A 516 12.66 -1.74 54.67
CA LEU A 516 11.34 -2.04 54.08
C LEU A 516 11.45 -2.88 52.79
N ALA A 517 12.48 -2.62 51.98
CA ALA A 517 12.78 -3.40 50.79
C ALA A 517 13.22 -4.84 51.11
N SER A 518 13.95 -5.04 52.22
CA SER A 518 14.33 -6.37 52.71
C SER A 518 13.17 -7.15 53.31
N GLN A 519 12.15 -6.48 53.88
CA GLN A 519 10.90 -7.15 54.28
C GLN A 519 10.13 -7.69 53.07
N LEU A 520 10.04 -6.91 51.98
CA LEU A 520 9.46 -7.38 50.71
C LEU A 520 10.24 -8.58 50.14
N GLN A 521 11.58 -8.51 50.15
CA GLN A 521 12.44 -9.60 49.69
C GLN A 521 12.19 -10.90 50.46
N LEU A 522 12.17 -10.84 51.80
CA LEU A 522 11.88 -12.01 52.65
C LEU A 522 10.47 -12.57 52.38
N ALA A 523 9.45 -11.71 52.25
CA ALA A 523 8.10 -12.15 51.92
C ALA A 523 8.00 -12.88 50.58
N VAL A 524 8.77 -12.46 49.56
CA VAL A 524 8.85 -13.19 48.28
C VAL A 524 9.63 -14.49 48.43
N GLN A 525 10.72 -14.49 49.19
CA GLN A 525 11.58 -15.65 49.43
C GLN A 525 10.84 -16.77 50.18
N ASP A 526 10.06 -16.44 51.21
CA ASP A 526 9.26 -17.40 51.99
C ASP A 526 8.14 -18.04 51.14
N LEU A 527 7.68 -17.35 50.09
CA LEU A 527 6.63 -17.81 49.17
C LEU A 527 7.15 -18.59 47.96
N LEU A 528 8.46 -18.59 47.68
CA LEU A 528 9.04 -19.31 46.53
C LEU A 528 8.66 -20.80 46.50
N GLY A 529 8.68 -21.46 47.66
CA GLY A 529 8.33 -22.88 47.77
C GLY A 529 6.85 -23.20 47.53
N GLN A 530 5.98 -22.18 47.49
CA GLN A 530 4.55 -22.31 47.20
C GLN A 530 4.20 -21.84 45.78
N ARG A 531 5.17 -21.38 44.99
CA ARG A 531 4.94 -20.71 43.69
C ARG A 531 4.15 -21.56 42.72
N GLU A 532 4.63 -22.78 42.45
CA GLU A 532 3.98 -23.66 41.47
C GLU A 532 2.57 -24.06 41.93
N THR A 533 2.37 -24.31 43.22
CA THR A 533 1.05 -24.60 43.81
C THR A 533 0.09 -23.42 43.71
N LEU A 534 0.54 -22.20 44.02
CA LEU A 534 -0.28 -20.98 43.97
C LEU A 534 -0.63 -20.59 42.53
N PHE A 535 0.30 -20.74 41.58
CA PHE A 535 0.04 -20.50 40.16
C PHE A 535 -0.90 -21.56 39.56
N ALA A 536 -0.76 -22.84 39.94
CA ALA A 536 -1.67 -23.90 39.52
C ALA A 536 -3.12 -23.68 40.01
N HIS A 537 -3.33 -23.25 41.26
CA HIS A 537 -4.67 -23.18 41.86
C HIS A 537 -5.42 -21.87 41.61
N PHE A 538 -4.73 -20.72 41.65
CA PHE A 538 -5.37 -19.45 41.28
C PHE A 538 -5.40 -19.24 39.77
N GLY A 539 -4.52 -19.93 39.07
CA GLY A 539 -4.42 -19.88 37.62
C GLY A 539 -3.79 -18.59 37.11
N ASP A 540 -3.03 -18.76 36.05
CA ASP A 540 -2.75 -17.80 35.00
C ASP A 540 -4.01 -16.98 34.55
N ASN A 541 -5.23 -17.48 34.79
CA ASN A 541 -6.50 -16.83 34.45
C ASN A 541 -7.17 -16.00 35.57
N LEU A 542 -6.60 -15.88 36.79
CA LEU A 542 -7.26 -15.17 37.91
C LEU A 542 -7.70 -13.74 37.58
N ALA A 543 -6.89 -13.04 36.76
CA ALA A 543 -7.15 -11.68 36.29
C ALA A 543 -8.43 -11.58 35.44
N PHE A 544 -8.87 -12.66 34.81
CA PHE A 544 -9.93 -12.70 33.79
C PHE A 544 -11.26 -13.27 34.26
N VAL A 545 -11.33 -13.81 35.47
CA VAL A 545 -12.56 -14.38 36.01
C VAL A 545 -13.02 -13.52 37.19
N ARG A 546 -14.24 -12.95 37.07
CA ARG A 546 -14.88 -12.15 38.13
C ARG A 546 -15.13 -13.00 39.37
N ASP A 547 -15.11 -12.40 40.56
CA ASP A 547 -15.28 -13.13 41.83
C ASP A 547 -16.55 -14.00 41.90
N SER A 548 -17.64 -13.56 41.24
CA SER A 548 -18.91 -14.31 41.13
C SER A 548 -18.84 -15.57 40.25
N ASP A 549 -17.85 -15.64 39.35
CA ASP A 549 -17.84 -16.56 38.22
C ASP A 549 -16.80 -17.69 38.42
N ARG A 550 -15.87 -17.51 39.37
CA ARG A 550 -14.76 -18.44 39.69
C ARG A 550 -15.18 -19.82 40.20
N ALA A 551 -16.45 -19.99 40.58
CA ALA A 551 -17.00 -21.30 40.93
C ALA A 551 -17.47 -22.11 39.70
N GLN A 552 -17.48 -21.51 38.50
CA GLN A 552 -18.02 -22.07 37.26
C GLN A 552 -17.03 -22.11 36.09
N VAL A 553 -15.91 -21.37 36.18
CA VAL A 553 -14.86 -21.34 35.15
C VAL A 553 -13.68 -22.20 35.61
N GLU A 554 -13.31 -23.19 34.79
CA GLU A 554 -12.19 -24.10 35.06
C GLU A 554 -10.82 -23.40 34.92
N PRO A 555 -9.77 -23.86 35.64
CA PRO A 555 -8.41 -23.36 35.46
C PRO A 555 -7.92 -23.47 34.02
N GLY A 556 -7.18 -22.47 33.54
CA GLY A 556 -6.70 -22.44 32.15
C GLY A 556 -7.72 -21.94 31.11
N ILE A 557 -8.97 -21.67 31.51
CA ILE A 557 -9.98 -21.05 30.64
C ILE A 557 -10.04 -19.53 30.88
N ILE A 558 -9.98 -18.75 29.79
CA ILE A 558 -10.21 -17.30 29.77
C ILE A 558 -11.52 -17.04 29.03
N PRO A 559 -12.66 -16.82 29.71
CA PRO A 559 -13.92 -16.46 29.06
C PRO A 559 -13.81 -15.05 28.48
N LEU A 560 -14.00 -14.90 27.17
CA LEU A 560 -13.80 -13.61 26.49
C LEU A 560 -14.90 -12.59 26.81
N GLY A 561 -16.10 -13.05 27.19
CA GLY A 561 -17.15 -12.18 27.73
C GLY A 561 -16.72 -11.46 29.03
N ASN A 562 -15.96 -12.13 29.90
CA ASN A 562 -15.53 -11.54 31.17
C ASN A 562 -14.51 -10.40 31.01
N LEU A 563 -13.88 -10.27 29.83
CA LEU A 563 -12.92 -9.22 29.51
C LEU A 563 -13.57 -7.84 29.35
N PHE A 564 -14.87 -7.79 29.08
CA PHE A 564 -15.65 -6.57 29.07
C PHE A 564 -16.03 -6.19 30.52
N ASP A 565 -15.95 -4.91 30.88
CA ASP A 565 -16.49 -4.36 32.14
C ASP A 565 -17.71 -3.49 31.82
N ASP A 566 -18.88 -4.01 32.18
CA ASP A 566 -20.20 -3.49 31.84
C ASP A 566 -21.16 -3.91 32.96
N SER A 567 -21.72 -2.90 33.64
CA SER A 567 -22.96 -2.97 34.43
C SER A 567 -23.99 -1.95 33.93
N ASN A 568 -23.77 -1.45 32.71
CA ASN A 568 -24.52 -0.48 31.92
C ASN A 568 -23.89 -0.52 30.52
N ALA A 569 -24.62 -0.85 29.46
CA ALA A 569 -24.07 -0.90 28.10
C ALA A 569 -23.47 0.46 27.70
N VAL A 570 -22.13 0.58 27.71
CA VAL A 570 -21.44 1.87 27.59
C VAL A 570 -21.09 2.17 26.13
N ALA A 571 -21.39 3.39 25.67
CA ALA A 571 -20.98 3.88 24.36
C ALA A 571 -19.45 4.03 24.24
N LEU A 572 -18.96 3.77 23.01
CA LEU A 572 -17.55 3.71 22.58
C LEU A 572 -16.66 4.85 23.09
N ASP A 573 -17.18 6.07 23.18
CA ASP A 573 -16.45 7.26 23.65
C ASP A 573 -15.88 7.10 25.07
N THR A 574 -16.47 6.22 25.89
CA THR A 574 -16.06 5.99 27.29
C THR A 574 -15.00 4.91 27.42
N SER A 575 -15.00 3.88 26.55
CA SER A 575 -13.94 2.86 26.54
C SER A 575 -12.64 3.44 25.95
N LEU A 576 -12.74 4.21 24.87
CA LEU A 576 -11.63 4.93 24.24
C LEU A 576 -10.96 5.97 25.16
N GLY A 577 -11.69 6.50 26.14
CA GLY A 577 -11.14 7.46 27.13
C GLY A 577 -10.17 6.85 28.14
N SER A 578 -9.98 5.52 28.14
CA SER A 578 -9.25 4.82 29.20
C SER A 578 -7.76 4.56 28.90
N ASP A 579 -7.28 4.78 27.68
CA ASP A 579 -5.87 4.52 27.34
C ASP A 579 -4.94 5.71 27.59
N LYS A 580 -3.99 5.47 28.50
CA LYS A 580 -2.65 6.08 28.49
C LYS A 580 -1.71 5.16 29.25
N PHE A 581 -1.21 4.12 28.57
CA PHE A 581 -0.19 3.15 29.02
C PHE A 581 0.67 3.60 30.21
N LYS A 582 0.35 3.06 31.39
CA LYS A 582 1.26 2.89 32.54
C LYS A 582 0.93 1.59 33.26
N ALA A 583 1.32 0.48 32.63
CA ALA A 583 1.05 -0.86 33.12
C ALA A 583 1.62 -1.09 34.53
N ILE A 584 0.74 -1.34 35.49
CA ILE A 584 0.96 -2.28 36.59
C ILE A 584 -0.43 -2.83 36.95
N ALA A 585 -0.80 -3.95 36.32
CA ALA A 585 -2.12 -4.61 36.28
C ALA A 585 -3.18 -4.08 37.27
N ASP A 586 -4.29 -3.57 36.73
CA ASP A 586 -5.53 -3.28 37.43
C ASP A 586 -6.65 -4.06 36.74
N ALA A 587 -7.39 -4.89 37.49
CA ALA A 587 -8.22 -5.98 36.98
C ALA A 587 -9.53 -5.59 36.24
N ASN A 588 -9.58 -4.37 35.69
CA ASN A 588 -10.73 -3.82 34.96
C ASN A 588 -10.37 -3.43 33.51
N LYS A 589 -9.20 -3.83 33.01
CA LYS A 589 -8.71 -3.52 31.66
C LYS A 589 -8.00 -4.74 31.10
N LEU A 590 -8.78 -5.66 30.53
CA LEU A 590 -8.34 -7.03 30.32
C LEU A 590 -8.43 -7.37 28.83
N GLY A 591 -7.32 -7.27 28.09
CA GLY A 591 -7.18 -7.94 26.79
C GLY A 591 -8.00 -7.46 25.59
N ILE A 592 -8.99 -6.58 25.75
CA ILE A 592 -9.71 -5.96 24.62
C ILE A 592 -8.89 -4.76 24.13
N ASP A 593 -8.52 -4.78 22.85
CA ASP A 593 -7.85 -3.65 22.20
C ASP A 593 -8.88 -2.60 21.75
N ARG A 594 -9.87 -3.02 20.95
CA ARG A 594 -10.95 -2.12 20.53
C ARG A 594 -12.21 -2.85 20.09
N THR A 595 -13.30 -2.08 20.08
CA THR A 595 -14.57 -2.40 19.43
C THR A 595 -14.84 -1.37 18.34
N ALA A 596 -15.52 -1.77 17.26
CA ALA A 596 -15.91 -0.86 16.19
C ALA A 596 -17.31 -1.18 15.65
N PHE A 597 -18.02 -0.12 15.24
CA PHE A 597 -19.37 -0.16 14.69
C PHE A 597 -19.37 0.56 13.33
N GLY A 598 -20.07 0.00 12.34
CA GLY A 598 -19.93 0.42 10.94
C GLY A 598 -20.36 1.87 10.63
N TRP A 599 -19.45 2.64 10.02
CA TRP A 599 -19.71 3.71 9.06
C TRP A 599 -18.71 3.57 7.91
N GLY A 600 -19.20 3.41 6.67
CA GLY A 600 -18.35 3.28 5.48
C GLY A 600 -17.80 1.86 5.24
N THR A 601 -17.07 1.72 4.13
CA THR A 601 -16.56 0.42 3.62
C THR A 601 -15.42 -0.11 4.49
N THR A 602 -14.46 0.75 4.83
CA THR A 602 -13.32 0.42 5.70
C THR A 602 -13.43 1.15 7.04
N THR A 603 -13.29 0.42 8.14
CA THR A 603 -13.16 0.97 9.49
C THR A 603 -11.74 0.81 10.02
N ASN A 604 -11.27 1.74 10.83
CA ASN A 604 -10.06 1.53 11.63
C ASN A 604 -10.46 0.78 12.92
N ILE A 605 -9.61 -0.14 13.37
CA ILE A 605 -9.84 -0.93 14.61
C ILE A 605 -8.73 -0.70 15.65
N ALA A 606 -7.50 -0.38 15.28
CA ALA A 606 -6.46 0.00 16.24
C ALA A 606 -5.57 1.12 15.69
N GLU A 607 -4.41 1.39 16.32
CA GLU A 607 -3.34 2.15 15.66
C GLU A 607 -2.68 1.25 14.61
N GLY A 608 -2.84 1.56 13.32
CA GLY A 608 -2.29 0.78 12.22
C GLY A 608 -3.10 -0.47 11.82
N ILE A 609 -4.25 -0.73 12.46
CA ILE A 609 -5.18 -1.79 12.05
C ILE A 609 -6.43 -1.18 11.46
N SER A 610 -6.77 -1.58 10.23
CA SER A 610 -8.03 -1.27 9.56
C SER A 610 -8.64 -2.54 8.97
N PHE A 611 -9.92 -2.50 8.61
CA PHE A 611 -10.68 -3.66 8.15
C PHE A 611 -11.82 -3.24 7.21
N ASN A 612 -12.05 -3.99 6.14
CA ASN A 612 -13.09 -3.70 5.15
C ASN A 612 -14.29 -4.64 5.33
N PHE A 613 -15.48 -4.05 5.56
CA PHE A 613 -16.74 -4.78 5.73
C PHE A 613 -17.39 -5.22 4.40
N GLU A 614 -17.02 -4.65 3.25
CA GLU A 614 -17.55 -5.03 1.93
C GLU A 614 -17.25 -6.50 1.60
N HIS A 615 -16.08 -6.99 2.02
CA HIS A 615 -15.63 -8.36 1.76
C HIS A 615 -16.34 -9.42 2.62
N ILE A 616 -17.26 -9.01 3.49
CA ILE A 616 -18.18 -9.88 4.25
C ILE A 616 -19.63 -9.34 4.19
N GLY A 617 -19.99 -8.55 3.16
CA GLY A 617 -21.38 -8.29 2.77
C GLY A 617 -22.15 -7.13 3.46
N ALA A 618 -21.49 -6.15 4.07
CA ALA A 618 -22.20 -5.08 4.79
C ALA A 618 -22.88 -4.01 3.90
N ASN A 619 -24.02 -3.47 4.36
CA ASN A 619 -24.60 -2.20 3.88
C ASN A 619 -24.25 -1.02 4.83
N ASP A 620 -24.29 0.21 4.32
CA ASP A 620 -23.64 1.39 4.93
C ASP A 620 -24.44 2.08 6.05
N ARG A 621 -25.47 1.45 6.64
CA ARG A 621 -26.54 2.18 7.36
C ARG A 621 -26.82 1.67 8.78
N LYS A 622 -26.26 2.42 9.75
CA LYS A 622 -26.47 2.40 11.22
C LYS A 622 -25.46 1.57 12.02
N TYR A 623 -25.35 1.94 13.29
CA TYR A 623 -24.44 1.38 14.28
C TYR A 623 -24.92 0.03 14.80
N GLY A 624 -24.00 -0.92 14.93
CA GLY A 624 -24.16 -2.06 15.84
C GLY A 624 -23.97 -1.66 17.32
N GLN A 625 -24.13 -2.64 18.20
CA GLN A 625 -23.80 -2.59 19.64
C GLN A 625 -23.15 -3.92 20.02
N ILE A 626 -22.26 -3.93 20.99
CA ILE A 626 -21.70 -5.14 21.58
C ILE A 626 -22.12 -5.16 23.04
N THR A 627 -22.66 -6.30 23.49
CA THR A 627 -23.10 -6.51 24.87
C THR A 627 -22.27 -7.61 25.51
N ASN A 628 -21.81 -7.30 26.72
CA ASN A 628 -21.18 -8.25 27.62
C ASN A 628 -22.23 -9.17 28.25
N ASP A 629 -21.85 -10.40 28.58
CA ASP A 629 -22.76 -11.37 29.17
C ASP A 629 -22.16 -12.18 30.36
N ALA A 630 -21.09 -11.70 30.99
CA ALA A 630 -20.55 -12.24 32.25
C ALA A 630 -21.67 -12.53 33.29
N TRP A 631 -21.55 -13.62 34.06
CA TRP A 631 -22.62 -14.44 34.66
C TRP A 631 -23.69 -13.78 35.58
N ASN A 632 -23.70 -12.47 35.76
CA ASN A 632 -24.66 -11.74 36.59
C ASN A 632 -25.93 -11.34 35.81
N ASN A 633 -27.08 -11.40 36.49
CA ASN A 633 -28.44 -11.28 35.94
C ASN A 633 -28.89 -9.84 35.65
N ASP A 634 -28.23 -9.16 34.72
CA ASP A 634 -28.75 -7.94 34.08
C ASP A 634 -29.09 -8.23 32.61
N GLY A 635 -30.26 -7.77 32.17
CA GLY A 635 -31.01 -8.35 31.03
C GLY A 635 -30.38 -8.22 29.65
N GLY A 636 -30.84 -9.07 28.72
CA GLY A 636 -30.29 -9.22 27.36
C GLY A 636 -29.64 -10.58 27.13
N GLY A 637 -30.33 -11.67 27.53
CA GLY A 637 -29.71 -12.99 27.60
C GLY A 637 -29.44 -13.65 26.24
N ILE A 638 -28.30 -14.36 26.16
CA ILE A 638 -27.96 -15.27 25.07
C ILE A 638 -28.73 -16.59 25.23
N SER A 639 -29.24 -17.10 24.10
CA SER A 639 -29.81 -18.44 23.94
C SER A 639 -29.52 -18.95 22.53
N THR A 640 -28.95 -20.15 22.46
CA THR A 640 -28.61 -20.89 21.23
C THR A 640 -29.08 -22.34 21.30
N GLU A 641 -30.28 -22.55 21.86
CA GLU A 641 -30.99 -23.83 21.92
C GLU A 641 -31.70 -24.17 20.60
N GLY A 642 -31.79 -23.22 19.66
CA GLY A 642 -32.45 -23.39 18.37
C GLY A 642 -33.99 -23.35 18.47
N GLN A 643 -34.51 -22.58 19.43
CA GLN A 643 -35.94 -22.44 19.70
C GLN A 643 -36.27 -21.01 20.13
N ALA A 644 -37.42 -20.48 19.70
CA ALA A 644 -37.82 -19.11 19.97
C ALA A 644 -37.70 -18.71 21.46
N TYR A 645 -36.87 -17.71 21.71
CA TYR A 645 -36.56 -17.17 23.02
C TYR A 645 -37.18 -15.79 23.22
N ALA A 646 -37.44 -15.40 24.47
CA ALA A 646 -38.06 -14.11 24.76
C ALA A 646 -37.03 -12.98 24.61
N ALA A 647 -37.37 -11.93 23.88
CA ALA A 647 -36.56 -10.70 23.85
C ALA A 647 -36.35 -10.18 25.29
N ASN A 648 -35.10 -10.04 25.70
CA ASN A 648 -34.67 -9.77 27.09
C ASN A 648 -35.03 -10.87 28.12
N GLY A 649 -35.07 -12.13 27.71
CA GLY A 649 -35.23 -13.28 28.61
C GLY A 649 -34.07 -13.49 29.60
N PRO A 650 -34.21 -14.45 30.54
CA PRO A 650 -33.16 -14.81 31.49
C PRO A 650 -32.01 -15.54 30.78
N ARG A 651 -30.79 -15.02 30.90
CA ARG A 651 -29.58 -15.59 30.28
C ARG A 651 -29.45 -17.08 30.58
N LYS A 652 -29.21 -17.87 29.53
CA LYS A 652 -29.00 -19.32 29.62
C LYS A 652 -27.55 -19.74 29.46
N GLU A 653 -26.75 -18.93 28.79
CA GLU A 653 -25.40 -19.25 28.34
C GLU A 653 -24.48 -18.03 28.54
N GLN A 654 -23.17 -18.26 28.60
CA GLN A 654 -22.13 -17.22 28.57
C GLN A 654 -21.54 -17.14 27.15
N GLY A 655 -21.10 -15.98 26.70
CA GLY A 655 -20.59 -15.72 25.36
C GLY A 655 -20.22 -14.25 25.13
N ILE A 656 -20.63 -13.72 23.97
CA ILE A 656 -20.57 -12.30 23.59
C ILE A 656 -21.78 -12.02 22.69
N GLY A 657 -22.56 -10.97 22.97
CA GLY A 657 -23.67 -10.50 22.14
C GLY A 657 -23.24 -9.35 21.22
N MET A 658 -23.66 -9.37 19.96
CA MET A 658 -23.24 -8.40 18.93
C MET A 658 -24.36 -8.10 17.94
N HIS A 659 -24.75 -6.84 17.77
CA HIS A 659 -25.58 -6.42 16.64
C HIS A 659 -24.70 -6.14 15.42
N ALA A 660 -25.06 -6.66 14.26
CA ALA A 660 -24.38 -6.28 13.01
C ALA A 660 -24.63 -4.79 12.65
N ASN A 661 -23.70 -4.07 12.01
CA ASN A 661 -22.33 -4.45 11.69
C ASN A 661 -21.39 -4.06 12.85
N ALA A 662 -20.74 -5.05 13.47
CA ALA A 662 -19.86 -4.83 14.62
C ALA A 662 -18.64 -5.77 14.60
N LEU A 663 -17.58 -5.36 15.29
CA LEU A 663 -16.43 -6.20 15.56
C LEU A 663 -15.79 -5.93 16.93
N VAL A 664 -15.11 -6.93 17.46
CA VAL A 664 -14.33 -6.91 18.70
C VAL A 664 -12.94 -7.47 18.39
N THR A 665 -11.89 -6.76 18.76
CA THR A 665 -10.50 -7.26 18.68
C THR A 665 -9.92 -7.45 20.08
N PHE A 666 -9.44 -8.67 20.33
CA PHE A 666 -8.70 -9.05 21.53
C PHE A 666 -7.19 -9.06 21.22
N ASP A 667 -6.40 -8.35 22.02
CA ASP A 667 -4.93 -8.41 21.96
C ASP A 667 -4.42 -9.54 22.86
N LEU A 668 -3.92 -10.60 22.23
CA LEU A 668 -3.41 -11.79 22.90
C LEU A 668 -2.17 -11.50 23.77
N ALA A 669 -1.39 -10.48 23.46
CA ALA A 669 -0.25 -10.09 24.29
C ALA A 669 -0.68 -9.17 25.44
N GLU A 670 -1.75 -8.39 25.32
CA GLU A 670 -2.38 -7.75 26.49
C GLU A 670 -3.05 -8.80 27.38
N ILE A 671 -3.66 -9.84 26.81
CA ILE A 671 -4.14 -11.01 27.58
C ILE A 671 -2.95 -11.72 28.26
N ARG A 672 -1.82 -11.92 27.57
CA ARG A 672 -0.61 -12.45 28.23
C ARG A 672 -0.12 -11.53 29.34
N ARG A 673 0.00 -10.22 29.10
CA ARG A 673 0.40 -9.23 30.11
C ARG A 673 -0.55 -9.15 31.33
N ALA A 674 -1.86 -9.22 31.11
CA ALA A 674 -2.86 -8.97 32.15
C ALA A 674 -3.15 -10.21 33.02
N GLY A 675 -3.15 -11.41 32.42
CA GLY A 675 -3.06 -12.68 33.16
C GLY A 675 -1.63 -13.00 33.61
N LEU A 676 -0.70 -12.11 33.26
CA LEU A 676 0.74 -12.15 33.47
C LEU A 676 1.47 -13.26 32.67
N LEU A 677 0.77 -14.29 32.19
CA LEU A 677 1.13 -15.37 31.23
C LEU A 677 2.46 -15.26 30.44
N PRO A 678 3.13 -16.40 30.16
CA PRO A 678 4.25 -16.47 29.22
C PRO A 678 3.97 -15.81 27.84
N GLU A 679 4.95 -15.11 27.26
CA GLU A 679 4.83 -14.47 25.93
C GLU A 679 4.54 -15.48 24.80
N ASP A 680 5.06 -16.69 24.94
CA ASP A 680 4.86 -17.87 24.08
C ASP A 680 3.66 -18.74 24.49
N GLN A 681 2.85 -18.31 25.47
CA GLN A 681 1.66 -19.04 25.91
C GLN A 681 0.75 -19.31 24.70
N GLN A 682 0.59 -20.57 24.36
CA GLN A 682 -0.28 -21.01 23.28
C GLN A 682 -1.73 -20.99 23.75
N PHE A 683 -2.63 -20.64 22.83
CA PHE A 683 -4.07 -20.66 23.08
C PHE A 683 -4.77 -21.54 22.06
N THR A 684 -5.88 -22.14 22.49
CA THR A 684 -6.94 -22.60 21.59
C THR A 684 -8.12 -21.67 21.77
N PHE A 685 -8.47 -20.92 20.73
CA PHE A 685 -9.67 -20.11 20.73
C PHE A 685 -10.88 -21.00 20.46
N LYS A 686 -11.91 -20.92 21.31
CA LYS A 686 -13.14 -21.68 21.15
C LYS A 686 -14.40 -20.84 21.25
N VAL A 687 -15.42 -21.26 20.52
CA VAL A 687 -16.81 -20.82 20.62
C VAL A 687 -17.67 -22.05 20.40
N ASP A 688 -18.56 -22.37 21.32
CA ASP A 688 -19.37 -23.60 21.22
C ASP A 688 -20.48 -23.44 20.18
N ARG A 689 -21.13 -22.26 20.12
CA ARG A 689 -22.20 -21.92 19.17
C ARG A 689 -22.13 -20.44 18.79
N ALA A 690 -22.01 -20.14 17.50
CA ALA A 690 -22.06 -18.80 16.93
C ALA A 690 -23.13 -18.71 15.83
N GLY A 691 -23.87 -17.61 15.79
CA GLY A 691 -24.95 -17.40 14.82
C GLY A 691 -25.93 -16.34 15.29
N ILE A 692 -27.17 -16.38 14.77
CA ILE A 692 -28.24 -15.45 15.15
C ILE A 692 -28.96 -16.01 16.38
N ASN A 693 -29.07 -15.20 17.43
CA ASN A 693 -29.65 -15.50 18.74
C ASN A 693 -31.13 -15.91 18.62
N ASP A 694 -31.56 -16.78 19.54
CA ASP A 694 -32.90 -17.37 19.54
C ASP A 694 -34.06 -16.34 19.70
N ASP A 695 -33.82 -15.09 20.13
CA ASP A 695 -34.88 -14.06 20.20
C ASP A 695 -35.25 -13.49 18.81
N ALA A 696 -34.39 -13.67 17.81
CA ALA A 696 -34.68 -13.38 16.42
C ALA A 696 -35.25 -14.60 15.66
N PHE A 697 -35.43 -15.76 16.30
CA PHE A 697 -35.85 -17.02 15.66
C PHE A 697 -37.16 -16.87 14.86
N GLY A 698 -37.13 -17.29 13.60
CA GLY A 698 -38.25 -17.19 12.67
C GLY A 698 -38.45 -15.80 12.03
N SER A 699 -37.54 -14.85 12.27
CA SER A 699 -37.50 -13.55 11.58
C SER A 699 -36.75 -13.61 10.24
N ASN A 700 -36.73 -12.48 9.52
CA ASN A 700 -35.95 -12.32 8.30
C ASN A 700 -34.46 -11.97 8.56
N ALA A 701 -34.03 -11.88 9.82
CA ALA A 701 -32.66 -11.53 10.18
C ALA A 701 -31.66 -12.48 9.52
N SER A 702 -30.59 -11.91 8.95
CA SER A 702 -29.60 -12.67 8.20
C SER A 702 -28.27 -11.94 8.03
N GLY A 703 -27.20 -12.72 7.86
CA GLY A 703 -25.85 -12.19 7.68
C GLY A 703 -24.76 -13.20 8.01
N PHE A 704 -23.62 -12.71 8.50
CA PHE A 704 -22.42 -13.51 8.68
C PHE A 704 -21.78 -13.32 10.05
N VAL A 705 -21.22 -14.41 10.58
CA VAL A 705 -20.27 -14.40 11.69
C VAL A 705 -18.90 -14.77 11.16
N ALA A 706 -17.86 -14.04 11.56
CA ALA A 706 -16.49 -14.33 11.17
C ALA A 706 -15.51 -14.22 12.34
N VAL A 707 -14.44 -15.01 12.25
CA VAL A 707 -13.34 -15.05 13.21
C VAL A 707 -12.03 -14.90 12.43
N VAL A 708 -11.23 -13.91 12.81
CA VAL A 708 -9.92 -13.63 12.22
C VAL A 708 -8.84 -13.76 13.30
N ILE A 709 -7.74 -14.42 12.95
CA ILE A 709 -6.50 -14.41 13.74
C ILE A 709 -5.44 -13.70 12.91
N SER A 710 -4.85 -12.63 13.44
CA SER A 710 -3.92 -11.75 12.71
C SER A 710 -2.70 -11.33 13.53
N LYS A 711 -1.77 -10.65 12.86
CA LYS A 711 -0.62 -9.96 13.47
C LYS A 711 -0.30 -8.63 12.75
N PRO A 712 0.35 -7.67 13.43
CA PRO A 712 0.82 -6.44 12.82
C PRO A 712 1.62 -6.69 11.55
N HIS A 713 1.27 -5.99 10.47
CA HIS A 713 2.04 -6.05 9.23
C HIS A 713 3.37 -5.27 9.36
N LYS A 714 4.38 -5.64 8.57
CA LYS A 714 5.74 -5.04 8.64
C LYS A 714 5.80 -3.59 8.13
N GLN A 715 4.83 -3.21 7.30
CA GLN A 715 4.61 -1.86 6.79
C GLN A 715 3.34 -1.34 7.48
N LYS A 716 3.38 -0.11 8.00
CA LYS A 716 2.31 0.47 8.85
C LYS A 716 1.08 0.90 8.06
N GLU A 717 1.23 1.00 6.74
CA GLU A 717 0.25 1.48 5.77
C GLU A 717 -0.62 0.34 5.22
N VAL A 718 -0.45 -0.87 5.76
CA VAL A 718 -1.00 -2.13 5.26
C VAL A 718 -1.88 -2.74 6.33
N MET A 719 -2.99 -3.34 5.92
CA MET A 719 -3.84 -4.12 6.81
C MET A 719 -3.04 -5.21 7.54
N ASP A 720 -3.50 -5.54 8.74
CA ASP A 720 -2.97 -6.63 9.55
C ASP A 720 -2.81 -7.94 8.75
N ALA A 721 -1.70 -8.63 8.95
CA ALA A 721 -1.45 -9.90 8.27
C ALA A 721 -2.37 -10.98 8.84
N ILE A 722 -3.44 -11.29 8.11
CA ILE A 722 -4.38 -12.37 8.45
C ILE A 722 -3.62 -13.70 8.35
N LEU A 723 -3.50 -14.41 9.48
CA LEU A 723 -2.88 -15.73 9.57
C LEU A 723 -3.91 -16.83 9.24
N VAL A 724 -5.12 -16.66 9.74
CA VAL A 724 -6.28 -17.47 9.36
C VAL A 724 -7.58 -16.69 9.56
N GLY A 725 -8.56 -16.95 8.70
CA GLY A 725 -9.90 -16.39 8.81
C GLY A 725 -10.97 -17.44 8.51
N TYR A 726 -12.10 -17.32 9.19
CA TYR A 726 -13.28 -18.16 9.01
C TYR A 726 -14.52 -17.28 8.87
N VAL A 727 -15.45 -17.67 8.00
CA VAL A 727 -16.78 -17.07 7.84
C VAL A 727 -17.80 -18.19 7.95
N ASN A 728 -18.85 -18.04 8.77
CA ASN A 728 -19.89 -19.03 9.03
C ASN A 728 -19.29 -20.46 9.23
N GLY A 729 -18.25 -20.58 10.06
CA GLY A 729 -17.53 -21.83 10.33
C GLY A 729 -16.63 -22.36 9.20
N LYS A 730 -16.72 -21.84 7.97
CA LYS A 730 -15.86 -22.23 6.85
C LYS A 730 -14.54 -21.47 6.88
N LYS A 731 -13.41 -22.18 6.79
CA LYS A 731 -12.09 -21.57 6.59
C LYS A 731 -12.04 -20.90 5.21
N MET A 732 -11.62 -19.64 5.17
CA MET A 732 -11.45 -18.89 3.93
C MET A 732 -10.03 -19.04 3.38
N GLU A 733 -9.89 -18.92 2.06
CA GLU A 733 -8.58 -18.63 1.45
C GLU A 733 -8.25 -17.15 1.71
N ILE A 734 -6.97 -16.80 1.75
CA ILE A 734 -6.50 -15.46 2.08
C ILE A 734 -5.51 -15.03 1.01
N ASP A 735 -5.90 -14.00 0.28
CA ASP A 735 -5.05 -13.35 -0.71
C ASP A 735 -4.56 -11.99 -0.18
N TYR A 736 -3.60 -11.41 -0.88
CA TYR A 736 -3.04 -10.10 -0.59
C TYR A 736 -2.87 -9.28 -1.88
N SER A 737 -3.54 -8.13 -1.98
CA SER A 737 -3.36 -7.14 -3.04
C SER A 737 -3.52 -5.74 -2.47
N ASP A 738 -2.87 -4.75 -3.08
CA ASP A 738 -3.08 -3.31 -2.79
C ASP A 738 -3.09 -2.98 -1.29
N PHE A 739 -2.09 -3.50 -0.57
CA PHE A 739 -1.90 -3.31 0.86
C PHE A 739 -3.04 -3.83 1.76
N THR A 740 -3.87 -4.73 1.22
CA THR A 740 -5.07 -5.27 1.85
C THR A 740 -5.08 -6.79 1.77
N TYR A 741 -5.40 -7.45 2.88
CA TYR A 741 -5.73 -8.87 2.90
C TYR A 741 -7.22 -9.06 2.69
N TYR A 742 -7.61 -9.99 1.81
CA TYR A 742 -9.01 -10.29 1.52
C TYR A 742 -9.27 -11.79 1.57
N PHE A 743 -10.51 -12.15 1.94
CA PHE A 743 -10.96 -13.54 1.82
C PHE A 743 -11.21 -13.88 0.36
N SER A 744 -10.46 -14.86 -0.13
CA SER A 744 -10.59 -15.41 -1.47
C SER A 744 -11.37 -16.74 -1.46
N GLY A 745 -11.80 -17.15 -2.65
CA GLY A 745 -12.75 -18.26 -2.82
C GLY A 745 -14.21 -17.87 -2.52
N GLY A 746 -15.14 -18.80 -2.76
CA GLY A 746 -16.56 -18.55 -2.53
C GLY A 746 -16.89 -18.42 -1.04
N ILE A 747 -17.36 -17.24 -0.63
CA ILE A 747 -17.97 -17.00 0.70
C ILE A 747 -19.17 -17.94 0.87
N PRO A 748 -19.41 -18.51 2.08
CA PRO A 748 -20.63 -19.27 2.37
C PRO A 748 -21.92 -18.49 2.12
N ASP A 749 -23.04 -19.21 2.09
CA ASP A 749 -24.36 -18.57 2.19
C ASP A 749 -24.53 -17.87 3.56
N GLU A 750 -25.36 -16.84 3.60
CA GLU A 750 -25.69 -16.08 4.80
C GLU A 750 -26.49 -16.93 5.81
N MET A 751 -26.19 -16.78 7.10
CA MET A 751 -26.97 -17.42 8.16
C MET A 751 -28.36 -16.80 8.22
N LYS A 752 -29.36 -17.60 8.60
CA LYS A 752 -30.74 -17.17 8.84
C LYS A 752 -31.10 -17.41 10.31
N ALA A 753 -32.11 -16.70 10.82
CA ALA A 753 -32.60 -16.90 12.17
C ALA A 753 -33.47 -18.18 12.30
N ASN A 754 -32.89 -19.34 12.00
CA ASN A 754 -33.58 -20.65 11.93
C ASN A 754 -33.13 -21.63 13.03
N GLY A 755 -32.25 -21.19 13.95
CA GLY A 755 -31.68 -22.03 15.01
C GLY A 755 -30.45 -22.85 14.59
N GLU A 756 -29.84 -22.57 13.42
CA GLU A 756 -28.57 -23.16 13.01
C GLU A 756 -27.39 -22.32 13.50
N PHE A 757 -26.40 -22.98 14.11
CA PHE A 757 -25.20 -22.36 14.68
C PHE A 757 -23.94 -23.06 14.20
N VAL A 758 -22.81 -22.35 14.21
CA VAL A 758 -21.48 -22.88 13.89
C VAL A 758 -20.58 -22.86 15.11
N SER A 759 -19.69 -23.84 15.27
CA SER A 759 -18.68 -23.84 16.33
C SER A 759 -17.32 -23.41 15.79
N TYR A 760 -16.46 -22.92 16.68
CA TYR A 760 -15.08 -22.58 16.39
C TYR A 760 -14.16 -23.30 17.39
N GLU A 761 -13.14 -23.99 16.89
CA GLU A 761 -12.02 -24.54 17.68
C GLU A 761 -10.73 -24.32 16.88
N LEU A 762 -10.02 -23.24 17.22
CA LEU A 762 -8.89 -22.73 16.44
C LEU A 762 -7.62 -22.73 17.30
N THR A 763 -6.60 -23.49 16.89
CA THR A 763 -5.25 -23.31 17.46
C THR A 763 -4.73 -21.93 17.06
N VAL A 764 -4.35 -21.12 18.05
CA VAL A 764 -3.78 -19.79 17.85
C VAL A 764 -2.28 -19.93 17.56
N PRO A 765 -1.77 -19.51 16.39
CA PRO A 765 -0.34 -19.53 16.09
C PRO A 765 0.47 -18.70 17.09
N ALA A 766 1.71 -19.08 17.37
CA ALA A 766 2.54 -18.39 18.37
C ALA A 766 2.81 -16.93 17.96
N GLU A 767 2.91 -16.66 16.66
CA GLU A 767 3.11 -15.33 16.08
C GLU A 767 1.82 -14.50 15.92
N ALA A 768 0.67 -15.02 16.36
CA ALA A 768 -0.58 -14.27 16.39
C ALA A 768 -0.57 -13.22 17.51
N ARG A 769 -1.01 -12.01 17.16
CA ARG A 769 -1.20 -10.90 18.10
C ARG A 769 -2.66 -10.70 18.46
N TYR A 770 -3.57 -10.93 17.52
CA TYR A 770 -4.98 -10.58 17.68
C TYR A 770 -5.91 -11.75 17.36
N VAL A 771 -7.05 -11.79 18.06
CA VAL A 771 -8.24 -12.54 17.68
C VAL A 771 -9.38 -11.54 17.52
N THR A 772 -10.01 -11.49 16.36
CA THR A 772 -11.08 -10.55 16.03
C THR A 772 -12.37 -11.31 15.70
N LEU A 773 -13.44 -10.98 16.42
CA LEU A 773 -14.80 -11.45 16.16
C LEU A 773 -15.57 -10.39 15.38
N ILE A 774 -16.29 -10.81 14.35
CA ILE A 774 -16.94 -9.91 13.39
C ILE A 774 -18.36 -10.41 13.12
N THR A 775 -19.31 -9.47 13.06
CA THR A 775 -20.68 -9.73 12.61
C THR A 775 -21.09 -8.72 11.55
N THR A 776 -21.69 -9.21 10.46
CA THR A 776 -22.21 -8.38 9.37
C THR A 776 -23.61 -8.80 8.96
N GLY A 777 -24.38 -7.87 8.40
CA GLY A 777 -25.69 -8.16 7.82
C GLY A 777 -25.61 -8.91 6.48
N GLY A 778 -26.73 -9.48 6.05
CA GLY A 778 -26.90 -10.16 4.77
C GLY A 778 -27.02 -9.23 3.56
N TYR A 779 -27.15 -9.82 2.37
CA TYR A 779 -27.10 -9.09 1.10
C TYR A 779 -28.39 -8.29 0.79
N GLY A 780 -28.48 -7.04 1.25
CA GLY A 780 -29.47 -6.09 0.75
C GLY A 780 -29.75 -4.89 1.68
N PRO A 781 -30.29 -3.77 1.16
CA PRO A 781 -30.71 -2.63 1.97
C PRO A 781 -32.12 -2.80 2.58
N ASP A 782 -32.95 -3.70 2.04
CA ASP A 782 -34.39 -3.78 2.34
C ASP A 782 -34.80 -5.08 3.07
N ASP A 783 -34.02 -6.17 2.97
CA ASP A 783 -34.33 -7.47 3.60
C ASP A 783 -33.93 -7.55 5.09
N ASN A 784 -33.21 -6.54 5.58
CA ASN A 784 -32.62 -6.55 6.91
C ASN A 784 -32.91 -5.25 7.69
N SER A 785 -33.44 -5.39 8.92
CA SER A 785 -33.65 -4.28 9.85
C SER A 785 -32.80 -4.48 11.11
N ILE A 786 -31.94 -3.50 11.42
CA ILE A 786 -31.03 -3.43 12.58
C ILE A 786 -31.67 -3.81 13.94
N SER A 787 -33.00 -3.78 14.05
CA SER A 787 -33.74 -4.22 15.25
C SER A 787 -33.83 -5.74 15.42
N SER A 788 -33.20 -6.56 14.58
CA SER A 788 -33.34 -8.03 14.61
C SER A 788 -32.04 -8.82 14.39
N ASP A 789 -30.91 -8.18 14.08
CA ASP A 789 -29.61 -8.84 13.86
C ASP A 789 -28.86 -9.11 15.17
N HIS A 790 -29.47 -9.84 16.10
CA HIS A 790 -28.83 -10.21 17.35
C HIS A 790 -27.90 -11.40 17.09
N PHE A 791 -26.64 -11.16 16.78
CA PHE A 791 -25.64 -12.24 16.68
C PHE A 791 -25.02 -12.54 18.04
N VAL A 792 -24.60 -13.79 18.23
CA VAL A 792 -23.99 -14.27 19.46
C VAL A 792 -22.80 -15.19 19.18
N PHE A 793 -21.81 -15.15 20.07
CA PHE A 793 -20.70 -16.11 20.15
C PHE A 793 -20.76 -16.79 21.53
N SER A 794 -21.62 -17.80 21.68
CA SER A 794 -21.79 -18.56 22.93
C SER A 794 -20.58 -19.47 23.21
N GLY A 795 -20.11 -19.44 24.46
CA GLY A 795 -18.93 -20.16 24.93
C GLY A 795 -17.60 -19.54 24.52
N ALA A 796 -17.58 -18.30 24.04
CA ALA A 796 -16.37 -17.63 23.54
C ALA A 796 -15.26 -17.55 24.60
N ARG A 797 -14.15 -18.28 24.38
CA ARG A 797 -13.04 -18.43 25.33
C ARG A 797 -11.68 -18.65 24.65
N LEU A 798 -10.60 -18.39 25.40
CA LEU A 798 -9.27 -18.95 25.12
C LEU A 798 -8.99 -20.05 26.14
N GLU A 799 -8.57 -21.21 25.67
CA GLU A 799 -8.05 -22.31 26.50
C GLU A 799 -6.52 -22.31 26.39
N MET A 800 -5.82 -22.33 27.53
CA MET A 800 -4.36 -22.41 27.58
C MET A 800 -3.86 -23.78 27.09
N LYS A 801 -2.67 -23.80 26.48
CA LYS A 801 -2.05 -25.03 25.99
C LYS A 801 -0.56 -25.12 26.41
N PRO A 802 -0.13 -26.20 27.09
CA PRO A 802 -0.98 -27.24 27.68
C PRO A 802 -1.96 -26.64 28.71
N LEU A 803 -3.06 -27.34 28.99
CA LEU A 803 -3.91 -26.97 30.12
C LEU A 803 -3.11 -27.13 31.43
N PRO A 804 -3.37 -26.32 32.48
CA PRO A 804 -2.62 -26.40 33.73
C PRO A 804 -2.53 -27.81 34.34
N GLU A 805 -3.54 -28.65 34.10
CA GLU A 805 -3.60 -30.05 34.59
C GLU A 805 -2.41 -30.93 34.17
N GLU A 806 -1.87 -30.77 32.94
CA GLU A 806 -0.79 -31.65 32.45
C GLU A 806 0.55 -31.45 33.18
N ALA A 807 0.74 -30.31 33.85
CA ALA A 807 1.91 -30.04 34.70
C ALA A 807 1.72 -30.49 36.16
N VAL A 808 0.50 -30.90 36.56
CA VAL A 808 0.04 -30.92 37.97
C VAL A 808 -0.30 -32.34 38.46
N ALA A 809 0.20 -33.38 37.81
CA ALA A 809 -0.05 -34.79 38.17
C ALA A 809 0.46 -35.27 39.56
N ASP A 810 0.94 -34.35 40.42
CA ASP A 810 1.51 -34.63 41.75
C ASP A 810 1.03 -33.64 42.85
N ALA A 811 0.03 -32.78 42.58
CA ALA A 811 -0.67 -32.00 43.61
C ALA A 811 -1.98 -32.71 44.01
N GLY A 812 -2.25 -32.81 45.33
CA GLY A 812 -3.36 -33.61 45.85
C GLY A 812 -4.77 -33.07 45.59
N ASP A 813 -5.79 -33.85 45.98
CA ASP A 813 -7.24 -33.64 45.74
C ASP A 813 -7.89 -32.37 46.40
N GLU A 814 -7.14 -31.29 46.61
CA GLU A 814 -7.65 -30.02 47.16
C GLU A 814 -8.49 -29.26 46.13
N LYS A 815 -9.57 -28.60 46.57
CA LYS A 815 -10.53 -27.94 45.67
C LYS A 815 -10.35 -26.42 45.67
N PRO A 816 -10.78 -25.72 44.61
CA PRO A 816 -10.77 -24.24 44.58
C PRO A 816 -11.52 -23.56 45.74
N SER A 817 -12.39 -24.29 46.45
CA SER A 817 -13.10 -23.84 47.66
C SER A 817 -12.23 -23.70 48.91
N ASP A 818 -11.03 -24.27 48.91
CA ASP A 818 -10.26 -24.51 50.13
C ASP A 818 -9.23 -23.39 50.42
N PHE A 819 -9.10 -22.42 49.50
CA PHE A 819 -8.11 -21.34 49.52
C PHE A 819 -8.64 -20.02 50.06
N THR A 820 -7.76 -19.23 50.71
CA THR A 820 -8.12 -18.00 51.43
C THR A 820 -7.77 -16.72 50.66
N GLU A 821 -8.26 -15.57 51.14
CA GLU A 821 -7.82 -14.24 50.67
C GLU A 821 -6.32 -14.00 50.84
N ALA A 822 -5.66 -14.65 51.81
CA ALA A 822 -4.21 -14.54 51.98
C ALA A 822 -3.46 -15.22 50.83
N ASP A 823 -3.96 -16.36 50.36
CA ASP A 823 -3.34 -17.13 49.29
C ASP A 823 -3.48 -16.41 47.93
N LYS A 824 -4.61 -15.73 47.70
CA LYS A 824 -4.80 -14.81 46.55
C LYS A 824 -3.78 -13.68 46.55
N VAL A 825 -3.55 -13.08 47.72
CA VAL A 825 -2.59 -11.99 47.93
C VAL A 825 -1.16 -12.49 47.69
N ASN A 826 -0.82 -13.69 48.16
CA ASN A 826 0.47 -14.35 47.90
C ASN A 826 0.69 -14.63 46.41
N ALA A 827 -0.30 -15.22 45.73
CA ALA A 827 -0.25 -15.49 44.28
C ALA A 827 -0.05 -14.20 43.47
N THR A 828 -0.75 -13.12 43.84
CA THR A 828 -0.60 -11.79 43.20
C THR A 828 0.81 -11.22 43.39
N LEU A 829 1.43 -11.40 44.57
CA LEU A 829 2.80 -10.95 44.83
C LEU A 829 3.82 -11.73 43.99
N LEU A 830 3.73 -13.07 44.00
CA LEU A 830 4.60 -13.92 43.18
C LEU A 830 4.45 -13.60 41.69
N SER A 831 3.21 -13.37 41.26
CA SER A 831 2.91 -13.05 39.86
C SER A 831 3.52 -11.71 39.43
N LEU A 832 3.43 -10.68 40.28
CA LEU A 832 4.11 -9.39 40.08
C LEU A 832 5.65 -9.51 39.98
N MET A 833 6.26 -10.55 40.58
CA MET A 833 7.72 -10.76 40.53
C MET A 833 8.17 -11.57 39.30
N PHE A 834 7.54 -12.73 39.03
CA PHE A 834 8.15 -13.81 38.25
C PHE A 834 7.66 -13.99 36.80
N TYR A 835 6.62 -13.30 36.35
CA TYR A 835 6.15 -13.39 34.96
C TYR A 835 6.93 -12.49 33.99
N ASP A 836 6.70 -12.60 32.68
CA ASP A 836 7.56 -12.03 31.62
C ASP A 836 7.64 -10.49 31.62
N GLU A 837 6.59 -9.79 32.09
CA GLU A 837 6.63 -8.35 32.38
C GLU A 837 6.84 -8.01 33.87
N GLY A 838 7.01 -9.04 34.71
CA GLY A 838 7.24 -8.94 36.15
C GLY A 838 8.51 -8.20 36.55
N LEU A 839 8.60 -7.89 37.83
CA LEU A 839 9.67 -7.09 38.42
C LEU A 839 11.05 -7.76 38.42
N LEU A 840 11.12 -9.07 38.20
CA LEU A 840 12.38 -9.84 38.07
C LEU A 840 12.61 -10.41 36.67
N ALA A 841 11.72 -10.17 35.70
CA ALA A 841 11.93 -10.63 34.32
C ALA A 841 12.97 -9.78 33.57
N ILE A 842 14.24 -10.16 33.76
CA ILE A 842 15.40 -9.63 33.05
C ILE A 842 15.26 -9.90 31.54
N PRO A 843 15.45 -8.91 30.66
CA PRO A 843 15.26 -9.14 29.22
C PRO A 843 16.39 -10.01 28.63
N PRO A 844 16.12 -10.79 27.57
CA PRO A 844 17.07 -11.70 26.90
C PRO A 844 18.50 -11.17 26.71
N ASN A 845 18.64 -9.91 26.29
CA ASN A 845 19.92 -9.25 26.01
C ASN A 845 20.71 -8.83 27.27
N GLU A 846 20.05 -8.73 28.43
CA GLU A 846 20.71 -8.50 29.73
C GLU A 846 20.91 -9.83 30.48
N ALA A 847 20.01 -10.80 30.28
CA ALA A 847 19.99 -12.13 30.86
C ALA A 847 21.27 -12.94 30.58
N GLU A 848 21.81 -12.87 29.35
CA GLU A 848 23.00 -13.61 28.91
C GLU A 848 24.18 -13.52 29.89
N SER A 849 24.41 -12.33 30.47
CA SER A 849 25.49 -12.09 31.43
C SER A 849 25.33 -12.86 32.75
N LYS A 850 24.10 -13.18 33.13
CA LYS A 850 23.72 -13.88 34.37
C LYS A 850 23.45 -15.38 34.18
N LEU A 851 23.43 -15.88 32.94
CA LEU A 851 23.22 -17.30 32.65
C LEU A 851 24.24 -18.20 33.38
N PRO A 852 23.82 -19.39 33.87
CA PRO A 852 24.74 -20.44 34.27
C PRO A 852 25.61 -20.92 33.09
N GLU A 853 26.68 -21.65 33.37
CA GLU A 853 27.65 -22.06 32.34
C GLU A 853 27.07 -23.05 31.30
N GLU A 854 26.16 -23.94 31.69
CA GLU A 854 25.54 -24.89 30.77
C GLU A 854 24.64 -24.20 29.70
N PRO A 855 23.69 -23.31 30.07
CA PRO A 855 22.96 -22.50 29.10
C PRO A 855 23.82 -21.63 28.18
N LYS A 856 24.96 -21.08 28.68
CA LYS A 856 25.91 -20.32 27.84
C LYS A 856 26.51 -21.17 26.72
N VAL A 857 26.82 -22.44 26.99
CA VAL A 857 27.34 -23.37 25.96
C VAL A 857 26.26 -23.66 24.90
N GLN A 858 25.01 -23.84 25.32
CA GLN A 858 23.89 -24.06 24.39
C GLN A 858 23.63 -22.84 23.49
N LEU A 859 23.64 -21.63 24.07
CA LEU A 859 23.54 -20.37 23.33
C LEU A 859 24.66 -20.18 22.29
N ALA A 860 25.89 -20.57 22.64
CA ALA A 860 27.03 -20.49 21.73
C ALA A 860 26.88 -21.44 20.53
N GLU A 861 26.34 -22.64 20.74
CA GLU A 861 26.08 -23.59 19.65
C GLU A 861 24.93 -23.11 18.73
N LEU A 862 23.84 -22.57 19.28
CA LEU A 862 22.78 -21.95 18.47
C LEU A 862 23.30 -20.79 17.61
N ARG A 863 24.18 -19.94 18.17
CA ARG A 863 24.84 -18.86 17.41
C ARG A 863 25.75 -19.40 16.30
N LYS A 864 26.49 -20.48 16.56
CA LYS A 864 27.32 -21.14 15.54
C LYS A 864 26.47 -21.70 14.40
N GLN A 865 25.34 -22.34 14.69
CA GLN A 865 24.39 -22.83 13.67
C GLN A 865 23.67 -21.72 12.88
N ARG A 866 23.76 -20.48 13.34
CA ARG A 866 23.26 -19.27 12.67
C ARG A 866 24.35 -18.57 11.83
N GLU A 867 25.63 -18.88 12.09
CA GLU A 867 26.78 -18.42 11.31
C GLU A 867 27.13 -19.38 10.14
N GLU A 868 26.80 -20.67 10.28
CA GLU A 868 26.89 -21.73 9.26
C GLU A 868 25.81 -21.64 8.16
#